data_AF-E2N7A6-F1
#
_entry.id   AF-E2N7A6-F1
#
_cell.length_a   1.000
_cell.length_b   1.000
_cell.length_c   1.000
_cell.angle_alpha   90.00
_cell.angle_beta   90.00
_cell.angle_gamma   90.00
#
_symmetry.space_group_name_H-M   'P 1'
#
loop_
_entity.id
_entity.type
_entity.pdbx_description
1 polymer ?
#
loop_
_entity_poly.entity_id
_entity_poly.type
_entity_poly.pdbx_seq_one_letter_code
_entity_poly.pdbx_strand_id
1 'polypeptide(L)'
;MNRITMKGLFFAFLTLIFCSGYFPCAATELPKVSDVSGIIHKVNRYWQTTHPKHSWSFWDHAAYHTGNMEAYFLTGDTAYYNYSEAWAGHNQWMGARSKDKSKWKSGYGESNEYVLFGDYQVCFQTYIDLYTVEPDERKIARAREVMEYEMSTDRSDYWWWADGLYMVMPVMTKLYKVTGNPLYLEKLHEYWEYANSIMYDAEAGLYYRDAKYVYPKHKSVNGKKDFWARGDGWVLAALAKVLKDLPQDDKYRSEYVDRFRTMAKAVVACQQPEGYWTRSMLDPQHAPGPETSGTAFFTYGLLWGVNNDLLDRETYESVVLKAWEYLATVALQPNGHVGYVQPIGEKAIPGQVVDANSTANFGVGAFLLAACEMVRFIEDAPIVNEGYQVTDKGAWCWFADPRALHYKSKDGSIDRTYIGYIDTHGNIKAMQYDFHKKQQKEVLIRSCFQPDDHDNPTFLILPDERVMIFYSRHTDERCFYYRISREPGDITTLGEEKKIITENNTTYPSPFILSDDPDHIYLCWRGIGWHPTIAKLSLPDKKDNINVEWGPYQLVQSTGARPYAKYTSNGKDKILFTYTTGHPDQESPNFLYFNYIDIHTLQLEDVKGNVLSTIADGPFQINKRSEYVEQYPYTVVDSPEERDWVWQIAIDKPGNPVIAMVRISEDKTSHNYYYAHWTGKEWKKNFLAHAGGHFHQSSYIEKCYSGGMTIDPAQTNVIYCSVPVEGKYGRKYEIQKYMLNDGGDVVAVEAVTRNSRYNNVRPYIIPDSEDTPLRLTWMHGNYYDWIVSTTHPLGYCTAIHSDFRGFPVKTETENIEMTVEQAKDFKFDFKEDFVISVTLKPDTVKYRGCLLQLGKLGYYLNANTMKPEVRYQRKVYTSTNMLGTADTWAIMPRGTNGKWYVPQKYSELRLKLEYKNGILCTYVNGLLDQTIELLPFVR
;
A
#
# COMPACT_ATOMS: atom_id res chain seq x y z
N MET A 1 16.52 -73.02 -19.98
CA MET A 1 16.44 -74.12 -19.00
C MET A 1 17.48 -73.88 -17.92
N ASN A 2 17.06 -74.10 -16.67
CA ASN A 2 17.85 -74.46 -15.49
C ASN A 2 18.68 -73.39 -14.76
N ARG A 3 18.05 -72.96 -13.66
CA ARG A 3 18.57 -72.67 -12.31
C ARG A 3 19.97 -73.24 -12.01
N ILE A 4 20.71 -72.54 -11.14
CA ILE A 4 21.07 -73.01 -9.78
C ILE A 4 21.71 -71.85 -8.95
N THR A 5 21.26 -71.80 -7.69
CA THR A 5 21.68 -71.11 -6.45
C THR A 5 23.19 -70.87 -6.26
N MET A 6 23.74 -69.93 -5.46
CA MET A 6 23.37 -69.43 -4.11
C MET A 6 24.34 -68.29 -3.66
N LYS A 7 23.86 -67.44 -2.73
CA LYS A 7 24.58 -66.64 -1.69
C LYS A 7 25.47 -65.44 -2.07
N GLY A 8 25.03 -64.25 -1.63
CA GLY A 8 25.85 -63.05 -1.44
C GLY A 8 25.11 -62.05 -0.54
N LEU A 9 25.82 -61.54 0.48
CA LEU A 9 25.37 -60.64 1.54
C LEU A 9 24.61 -59.39 1.05
N PHE A 10 23.52 -59.01 1.72
CA PHE A 10 22.92 -57.68 1.63
C PHE A 10 23.23 -56.88 2.90
N PHE A 11 24.03 -55.83 2.76
CA PHE A 11 24.10 -54.72 3.71
C PHE A 11 23.08 -53.68 3.24
N ALA A 12 22.07 -53.41 4.06
CA ALA A 12 21.07 -52.38 3.79
C ALA A 12 21.64 -51.00 4.13
N PHE A 13 21.81 -50.14 3.11
CA PHE A 13 21.94 -48.70 3.31
C PHE A 13 20.54 -48.10 3.27
N LEU A 14 20.11 -47.56 4.43
CA LEU A 14 18.84 -46.85 4.59
C LEU A 14 19.06 -45.40 4.13
N THR A 15 18.67 -45.07 2.89
CA THR A 15 18.56 -43.68 2.43
C THR A 15 17.21 -43.13 2.91
N LEU A 16 17.23 -42.28 3.95
CA LEU A 16 16.09 -41.46 4.34
C LEU A 16 15.81 -40.43 3.25
N ILE A 17 14.74 -40.66 2.48
CA ILE A 17 14.10 -39.64 1.65
C ILE A 17 13.19 -38.83 2.59
N PHE A 18 13.62 -37.63 2.96
CA PHE A 18 12.74 -36.60 3.52
C PHE A 18 11.85 -36.08 2.39
N CYS A 19 10.72 -36.75 2.14
CA CYS A 19 9.61 -36.14 1.43
C CYS A 19 8.91 -35.15 2.38
N SER A 20 9.25 -33.87 2.27
CA SER A 20 8.41 -32.78 2.77
C SER A 20 7.12 -32.74 1.95
N GLY A 21 6.12 -33.52 2.36
CA GLY A 21 4.77 -33.42 1.83
C GLY A 21 4.17 -32.09 2.25
N TYR A 22 4.20 -31.10 1.36
CA TYR A 22 3.23 -30.02 1.37
C TYR A 22 1.87 -30.64 1.06
N PHE A 23 1.09 -30.94 2.10
CA PHE A 23 -0.35 -31.10 1.92
C PHE A 23 -0.91 -29.71 1.59
N PRO A 24 -1.64 -29.53 0.48
CA PRO A 24 -2.40 -28.31 0.26
C PRO A 24 -3.41 -28.22 1.41
N CYS A 25 -3.33 -27.17 2.22
CA CYS A 25 -4.42 -26.83 3.12
C CYS A 25 -5.63 -26.52 2.23
N ALA A 26 -6.66 -27.37 2.25
CA ALA A 26 -7.92 -27.02 1.62
C ALA A 26 -8.37 -25.68 2.22
N ALA A 27 -8.63 -24.68 1.38
CA ALA A 27 -9.17 -23.42 1.83
C ALA A 27 -10.54 -23.67 2.47
N THR A 28 -10.68 -23.34 3.75
CA THR A 28 -11.98 -23.41 4.43
C THR A 28 -12.88 -22.34 3.83
N GLU A 29 -14.02 -22.72 3.23
CA GLU A 29 -14.95 -21.74 2.66
C GLU A 29 -15.48 -20.78 3.74
N LEU A 30 -15.57 -19.49 3.41
CA LEU A 30 -16.16 -18.49 4.30
C LEU A 30 -17.65 -18.78 4.51
N PRO A 31 -18.18 -18.62 5.74
CA PRO A 31 -19.62 -18.73 5.99
C PRO A 31 -20.37 -17.62 5.26
N LYS A 32 -21.65 -17.86 4.92
CA LYS A 32 -22.50 -16.84 4.28
C LYS A 32 -22.96 -15.82 5.31
N VAL A 33 -23.02 -14.55 4.89
CA VAL A 33 -23.58 -13.45 5.70
C VAL A 33 -24.98 -13.80 6.23
N SER A 34 -25.85 -14.36 5.39
CA SER A 34 -27.20 -14.76 5.78
C SER A 34 -27.23 -15.74 6.95
N ASP A 35 -26.25 -16.65 7.01
CA ASP A 35 -26.22 -17.72 8.01
C ASP A 35 -25.77 -17.15 9.36
N VAL A 36 -24.73 -16.32 9.34
CA VAL A 36 -24.21 -15.65 10.55
C VAL A 36 -25.23 -14.63 11.10
N SER A 37 -25.84 -13.81 10.23
CA SER A 37 -26.92 -12.90 10.64
C SER A 37 -28.13 -13.65 11.20
N GLY A 38 -28.46 -14.82 10.63
CA GLY A 38 -29.47 -15.72 11.17
C GLY A 38 -29.13 -16.24 12.57
N ILE A 39 -27.86 -16.57 12.82
CA ILE A 39 -27.35 -16.97 14.14
C ILE A 39 -27.47 -15.81 15.16
N ILE A 40 -27.08 -14.59 14.79
CA ILE A 40 -27.20 -13.40 15.66
C ILE A 40 -28.65 -13.23 16.11
N HIS A 41 -29.60 -13.27 15.17
CA HIS A 41 -31.01 -13.14 15.51
C HIS A 41 -31.50 -14.28 16.40
N LYS A 42 -31.09 -15.52 16.13
CA LYS A 42 -31.46 -16.69 16.92
C LYS A 42 -30.98 -16.57 18.38
N VAL A 43 -29.70 -16.27 18.58
CA VAL A 43 -29.09 -16.14 19.92
C VAL A 43 -29.72 -14.97 20.68
N ASN A 44 -29.78 -13.79 20.06
CA ASN A 44 -30.22 -12.60 20.77
C ASN A 44 -31.73 -12.68 21.11
N ARG A 45 -32.57 -13.19 20.20
CA ARG A 45 -34.00 -13.39 20.48
C ARG A 45 -34.23 -14.49 21.53
N TYR A 46 -33.47 -15.58 21.51
CA TYR A 46 -33.55 -16.60 22.55
C TYR A 46 -33.26 -15.99 23.93
N TRP A 47 -32.21 -15.18 24.05
CA TRP A 47 -31.87 -14.51 25.32
C TRP A 47 -32.98 -13.56 25.78
N GLN A 48 -33.43 -12.63 24.93
CA GLN A 48 -34.43 -11.62 25.30
C GLN A 48 -35.80 -12.23 25.64
N THR A 49 -36.19 -13.31 24.95
CA THR A 49 -37.47 -14.00 25.20
C THR A 49 -37.45 -14.82 26.49
N THR A 50 -36.31 -15.41 26.84
CA THR A 50 -36.15 -16.17 28.10
C THR A 50 -35.86 -15.26 29.30
N HIS A 51 -35.42 -14.02 29.08
CA HIS A 51 -35.14 -13.01 30.10
C HIS A 51 -35.96 -11.72 29.89
N PRO A 52 -37.30 -11.76 29.94
CA PRO A 52 -38.14 -10.58 29.69
C PRO A 52 -38.11 -9.55 30.84
N LYS A 53 -37.58 -9.92 32.01
CA LYS A 53 -37.42 -9.02 33.17
C LYS A 53 -35.99 -8.51 33.22
N HIS A 54 -35.84 -7.19 33.20
CA HIS A 54 -34.53 -6.55 33.33
C HIS A 54 -33.98 -6.67 34.75
N SER A 55 -32.67 -6.90 34.86
CA SER A 55 -31.93 -7.02 36.11
C SER A 55 -31.18 -5.72 36.43
N TRP A 56 -30.45 -5.71 37.55
CA TRP A 56 -29.54 -4.64 37.94
C TRP A 56 -28.42 -4.36 36.91
N SER A 57 -27.69 -3.26 37.09
CA SER A 57 -26.67 -2.75 36.17
C SER A 57 -25.26 -3.32 36.38
N PHE A 58 -25.12 -4.42 37.12
CA PHE A 58 -23.83 -5.03 37.41
C PHE A 58 -23.21 -5.71 36.17
N TRP A 59 -21.91 -6.01 36.26
CA TRP A 59 -21.07 -6.28 35.09
C TRP A 59 -21.53 -7.41 34.19
N ASP A 60 -22.08 -8.47 34.78
CA ASP A 60 -22.49 -9.67 34.06
C ASP A 60 -23.63 -9.34 33.10
N HIS A 61 -24.63 -8.58 33.55
CA HIS A 61 -25.71 -8.07 32.71
C HIS A 61 -25.24 -6.97 31.75
N ALA A 62 -24.43 -6.02 32.23
CA ALA A 62 -23.93 -4.93 31.40
C ALA A 62 -23.08 -5.45 30.22
N ALA A 63 -22.27 -6.49 30.42
CA ALA A 63 -21.51 -7.12 29.36
C ALA A 63 -22.40 -7.70 28.25
N TYR A 64 -23.52 -8.34 28.59
CA TYR A 64 -24.54 -8.74 27.59
C TYR A 64 -25.01 -7.52 26.79
N HIS A 65 -25.32 -6.42 27.46
CA HIS A 65 -25.81 -5.21 26.81
C HIS A 65 -24.79 -4.58 25.86
N THR A 66 -23.48 -4.72 26.10
CA THR A 66 -22.46 -4.31 25.11
C THR A 66 -22.55 -5.12 23.81
N GLY A 67 -22.78 -6.44 23.88
CA GLY A 67 -22.99 -7.29 22.71
C GLY A 67 -24.34 -7.06 22.03
N ASN A 68 -25.40 -6.81 22.81
CA ASN A 68 -26.71 -6.45 22.27
C ASN A 68 -26.68 -5.11 21.51
N MET A 69 -25.95 -4.11 22.01
CA MET A 69 -25.75 -2.86 21.29
C MET A 69 -24.97 -3.05 19.99
N GLU A 70 -23.94 -3.91 19.97
CA GLU A 70 -23.22 -4.24 18.74
C GLU A 70 -24.14 -4.92 17.70
N ALA A 71 -25.02 -5.82 18.16
CA ALA A 71 -26.04 -6.45 17.31
C ALA A 71 -27.06 -5.44 16.77
N TYR A 72 -27.47 -4.46 17.56
CA TYR A 72 -28.30 -3.35 17.09
C TYR A 72 -27.57 -2.53 16.02
N PHE A 73 -26.32 -2.14 16.27
CA PHE A 73 -25.53 -1.36 15.31
C PHE A 73 -25.30 -2.07 13.98
N LEU A 74 -25.19 -3.39 14.00
CA LEU A 74 -25.06 -4.18 12.78
C LEU A 74 -26.40 -4.34 12.03
N THR A 75 -27.46 -4.72 12.75
CA THR A 75 -28.71 -5.21 12.12
C THR A 75 -29.78 -4.13 11.95
N GLY A 76 -29.71 -3.05 12.73
CA GLY A 76 -30.78 -2.06 12.83
C GLY A 76 -32.07 -2.56 13.49
N ASP A 77 -32.10 -3.77 14.07
CA ASP A 77 -33.30 -4.32 14.72
C ASP A 77 -33.62 -3.53 16.00
N THR A 78 -34.66 -2.70 15.93
CA THR A 78 -35.04 -1.79 17.01
C THR A 78 -35.48 -2.50 18.28
N ALA A 79 -35.84 -3.79 18.23
CA ALA A 79 -36.11 -4.58 19.42
C ALA A 79 -34.88 -4.68 20.33
N TYR A 80 -33.68 -4.73 19.73
CA TYR A 80 -32.41 -4.81 20.48
C TYR A 80 -32.10 -3.51 21.19
N TYR A 81 -32.27 -2.37 20.51
CA TYR A 81 -32.17 -1.05 21.12
C TYR A 81 -33.16 -0.91 22.29
N ASN A 82 -34.44 -1.20 22.05
CA ASN A 82 -35.50 -1.08 23.07
C ASN A 82 -35.22 -1.96 24.30
N TYR A 83 -34.65 -3.16 24.13
CA TYR A 83 -34.29 -4.02 25.24
C TYR A 83 -33.18 -3.42 26.12
N SER A 84 -32.14 -2.83 25.51
CA SER A 84 -31.10 -2.10 26.25
C SER A 84 -31.60 -0.82 26.88
N GLU A 85 -32.46 -0.06 26.19
CA GLU A 85 -33.06 1.17 26.71
C GLU A 85 -33.95 0.88 27.93
N ALA A 86 -34.79 -0.14 27.87
CA ALA A 86 -35.65 -0.53 28.98
C ALA A 86 -34.83 -1.01 30.20
N TRP A 87 -33.73 -1.74 29.99
CA TRP A 87 -32.79 -2.08 31.07
C TRP A 87 -32.09 -0.85 31.66
N ALA A 88 -31.65 0.10 30.83
CA ALA A 88 -31.04 1.34 31.30
C ALA A 88 -32.05 2.18 32.11
N GLY A 89 -33.29 2.27 31.63
CA GLY A 89 -34.40 2.92 32.33
C GLY A 89 -34.73 2.26 33.67
N HIS A 90 -34.77 0.92 33.71
CA HIS A 90 -34.93 0.15 34.96
C HIS A 90 -33.84 0.48 35.99
N ASN A 91 -32.60 0.65 35.51
CA ASN A 91 -31.45 1.02 36.33
C ASN A 91 -31.28 2.53 36.54
N GLN A 92 -32.23 3.33 36.08
CA GLN A 92 -32.24 4.78 36.21
C GLN A 92 -30.98 5.45 35.62
N TRP A 93 -30.37 4.82 34.60
CA TRP A 93 -29.12 5.27 33.99
C TRP A 93 -27.94 5.31 34.97
N MET A 94 -27.95 4.46 36.00
CA MET A 94 -26.92 4.40 37.04
C MET A 94 -26.28 3.01 37.14
N GLY A 95 -25.02 2.99 37.59
CA GLY A 95 -24.39 1.84 38.22
C GLY A 95 -24.83 1.73 39.68
N ALA A 96 -23.87 1.60 40.60
CA ALA A 96 -24.13 1.72 42.03
C ALA A 96 -24.67 3.11 42.42
N ARG A 97 -25.65 3.13 43.33
CA ARG A 97 -26.56 4.28 43.53
C ARG A 97 -26.20 5.23 44.68
N SER A 98 -25.10 5.01 45.41
CA SER A 98 -24.73 5.92 46.50
C SER A 98 -24.46 7.34 45.97
N LYS A 99 -25.07 8.34 46.59
CA LYS A 99 -24.80 9.77 46.33
C LYS A 99 -23.73 10.35 47.27
N ASP A 100 -23.37 9.61 48.32
CA ASP A 100 -22.38 10.04 49.31
C ASP A 100 -20.98 9.59 48.86
N LYS A 101 -20.24 10.49 48.21
CA LYS A 101 -18.89 10.26 47.69
C LYS A 101 -17.90 9.81 48.76
N SER A 102 -18.11 10.19 50.03
CA SER A 102 -17.23 9.77 51.14
C SER A 102 -17.30 8.27 51.44
N LYS A 103 -18.35 7.59 50.94
CA LYS A 103 -18.55 6.15 51.08
C LYS A 103 -18.24 5.36 49.82
N TRP A 104 -17.82 6.03 48.74
CA TRP A 104 -17.56 5.35 47.47
C TRP A 104 -16.34 4.43 47.57
N LYS A 105 -16.49 3.19 47.10
CA LYS A 105 -15.48 2.13 47.16
C LYS A 105 -15.11 1.63 45.77
N SER A 106 -13.86 1.20 45.61
CA SER A 106 -13.31 0.64 44.36
C SER A 106 -12.85 -0.83 44.45
N GLY A 107 -12.96 -1.45 45.63
CA GLY A 107 -12.76 -2.90 45.78
C GLY A 107 -13.97 -3.69 45.31
N TYR A 108 -13.89 -5.02 45.32
CA TYR A 108 -15.04 -5.87 44.96
C TYR A 108 -16.20 -5.68 45.93
N GLY A 109 -17.40 -5.46 45.40
CA GLY A 109 -18.64 -5.60 46.15
C GLY A 109 -19.88 -5.18 45.37
N GLU A 110 -21.03 -5.64 45.87
CA GLU A 110 -22.32 -5.59 45.17
C GLU A 110 -23.33 -4.63 45.85
N SER A 111 -22.85 -3.83 46.81
CA SER A 111 -23.69 -2.81 47.46
C SER A 111 -23.64 -1.49 46.67
N ASN A 112 -24.60 -0.61 46.92
CA ASN A 112 -24.66 0.71 46.28
C ASN A 112 -23.49 1.66 46.60
N GLU A 113 -22.59 1.30 47.53
CA GLU A 113 -21.39 2.06 47.86
C GLU A 113 -20.22 1.81 46.90
N TYR A 114 -20.25 0.76 46.09
CA TYR A 114 -19.14 0.36 45.19
C TYR A 114 -19.16 1.12 43.85
N VAL A 115 -19.31 2.44 43.91
CA VAL A 115 -19.47 3.33 42.75
C VAL A 115 -18.21 3.45 41.90
N LEU A 116 -17.03 3.30 42.52
CA LEU A 116 -15.71 3.37 41.86
C LEU A 116 -15.18 1.98 41.49
N PHE A 117 -16.02 0.96 41.57
CA PHE A 117 -15.66 -0.39 41.14
C PHE A 117 -16.10 -0.58 39.69
N GLY A 118 -15.15 -0.90 38.80
CA GLY A 118 -15.36 -0.99 37.36
C GLY A 118 -16.54 -1.88 36.94
N ASP A 119 -16.87 -2.91 37.70
CA ASP A 119 -18.03 -3.77 37.44
C ASP A 119 -19.39 -3.04 37.53
N TYR A 120 -19.45 -1.92 38.25
CA TYR A 120 -20.61 -1.01 38.27
C TYR A 120 -20.50 0.12 37.24
N GLN A 121 -19.41 0.19 36.47
CA GLN A 121 -19.15 1.25 35.50
C GLN A 121 -19.29 0.77 34.06
N VAL A 122 -19.14 -0.53 33.78
CA VAL A 122 -19.32 -1.08 32.43
C VAL A 122 -20.70 -0.78 31.83
N CYS A 123 -21.74 -0.62 32.67
CA CYS A 123 -23.07 -0.20 32.20
C CYS A 123 -23.04 1.17 31.50
N PHE A 124 -22.08 2.03 31.84
CA PHE A 124 -21.91 3.33 31.21
C PHE A 124 -21.60 3.20 29.72
N GLN A 125 -20.93 2.13 29.27
CA GLN A 125 -20.71 1.92 27.83
C GLN A 125 -22.04 1.89 27.07
N THR A 126 -22.99 1.08 27.52
CA THR A 126 -24.33 1.00 26.92
C THR A 126 -25.09 2.31 27.06
N TYR A 127 -25.00 2.99 28.21
CA TYR A 127 -25.72 4.26 28.39
C TYR A 127 -25.20 5.36 27.44
N ILE A 128 -23.89 5.40 27.20
CA ILE A 128 -23.28 6.35 26.25
C ILE A 128 -23.62 5.95 24.81
N ASP A 129 -23.67 4.66 24.49
CA ASP A 129 -24.11 4.19 23.17
C ASP A 129 -25.58 4.59 22.91
N LEU A 130 -26.47 4.40 23.89
CA LEU A 130 -27.87 4.84 23.82
C LEU A 130 -28.01 6.37 23.72
N TYR A 131 -27.12 7.14 24.37
CA TYR A 131 -27.03 8.59 24.21
C TYR A 131 -26.57 8.99 22.82
N THR A 132 -25.60 8.27 22.25
CA THR A 132 -25.06 8.57 20.93
C THR A 132 -26.11 8.38 19.83
N VAL A 133 -27.00 7.39 19.99
CA VAL A 133 -28.12 7.15 19.07
C VAL A 133 -29.22 8.19 19.26
N GLU A 134 -29.65 8.41 20.51
CA GLU A 134 -30.67 9.40 20.85
C GLU A 134 -30.22 10.25 22.06
N PRO A 135 -29.68 11.45 21.82
CA PRO A 135 -29.12 12.29 22.88
C PRO A 135 -30.15 12.73 23.91
N ASP A 136 -29.88 12.40 25.18
CA ASP A 136 -30.59 12.89 26.36
C ASP A 136 -29.60 12.90 27.54
N GLU A 137 -29.32 14.07 28.09
CA GLU A 137 -28.33 14.27 29.15
C GLU A 137 -28.52 13.35 30.36
N ARG A 138 -29.76 12.92 30.65
CA ARG A 138 -30.05 11.98 31.74
C ARG A 138 -29.34 10.64 31.55
N LYS A 139 -29.10 10.22 30.30
CA LYS A 139 -28.46 8.93 29.97
C LYS A 139 -27.00 8.88 30.42
N ILE A 140 -26.28 10.00 30.36
CA ILE A 140 -24.84 10.06 30.68
C ILE A 140 -24.50 10.85 31.95
N ALA A 141 -25.48 11.50 32.59
CA ALA A 141 -25.26 12.32 33.78
C ALA A 141 -24.51 11.57 34.90
N ARG A 142 -24.91 10.33 35.19
CA ARG A 142 -24.24 9.52 36.22
C ARG A 142 -22.87 9.04 35.78
N ALA A 143 -22.70 8.66 34.51
CA ALA A 143 -21.42 8.24 33.97
C ALA A 143 -20.38 9.37 34.12
N ARG A 144 -20.75 10.60 33.73
CA ARG A 144 -19.92 11.79 33.90
C ARG A 144 -19.64 12.08 35.37
N GLU A 145 -20.66 12.10 36.23
CA GLU A 145 -20.49 12.35 37.67
C GLU A 145 -19.46 11.40 38.31
N VAL A 146 -19.55 10.11 37.98
CA VAL A 146 -18.70 9.06 38.56
C VAL A 146 -17.29 9.15 37.98
N MET A 147 -17.16 9.13 36.66
CA MET A 147 -15.84 9.08 36.02
C MET A 147 -15.07 10.40 36.21
N GLU A 148 -15.72 11.56 36.15
CA GLU A 148 -15.05 12.84 36.40
C GLU A 148 -14.62 12.98 37.86
N TYR A 149 -15.37 12.40 38.81
CA TYR A 149 -14.92 12.31 40.20
C TYR A 149 -13.74 11.36 40.36
N GLU A 150 -13.79 10.16 39.77
CA GLU A 150 -12.68 9.18 39.82
C GLU A 150 -11.38 9.80 39.30
N MET A 151 -11.43 10.44 38.14
CA MET A 151 -10.29 11.13 37.51
C MET A 151 -9.76 12.33 38.32
N SER A 152 -10.57 12.90 39.22
CA SER A 152 -10.15 14.01 40.09
C SER A 152 -9.36 13.56 41.33
N THR A 153 -9.32 12.26 41.61
CA THR A 153 -8.56 11.71 42.74
C THR A 153 -7.10 11.47 42.38
N ASP A 154 -6.22 11.46 43.39
CA ASP A 154 -4.79 11.13 43.20
C ASP A 154 -4.52 9.62 43.07
N ARG A 155 -5.57 8.79 42.99
CA ARG A 155 -5.45 7.34 42.87
C ARG A 155 -5.34 6.92 41.40
N SER A 156 -4.50 5.93 41.14
CA SER A 156 -4.33 5.29 39.83
C SER A 156 -4.60 3.78 39.83
N ASP A 157 -4.86 3.21 41.01
CA ASP A 157 -4.94 1.77 41.26
C ASP A 157 -6.35 1.17 41.08
N TYR A 158 -7.21 1.85 40.31
CA TYR A 158 -8.61 1.43 40.11
C TYR A 158 -8.73 0.11 39.36
N TRP A 159 -7.87 -0.14 38.37
CA TRP A 159 -7.92 -1.32 37.51
C TRP A 159 -6.94 -2.40 37.98
N TRP A 160 -7.25 -2.97 39.14
CA TRP A 160 -6.38 -3.95 39.82
C TRP A 160 -6.60 -5.41 39.37
N TRP A 161 -7.52 -5.66 38.43
CA TRP A 161 -7.81 -6.96 37.82
C TRP A 161 -8.03 -6.83 36.31
N ALA A 162 -7.69 -7.87 35.55
CA ALA A 162 -7.64 -7.81 34.09
C ALA A 162 -9.00 -7.47 33.46
N ASP A 163 -10.09 -8.03 33.98
CA ASP A 163 -11.44 -7.81 33.48
C ASP A 163 -11.84 -6.33 33.56
N GLY A 164 -11.31 -5.58 34.55
CA GLY A 164 -11.54 -4.15 34.73
C GLY A 164 -11.16 -3.31 33.51
N LEU A 165 -10.22 -3.80 32.69
CA LEU A 165 -9.84 -3.16 31.43
C LEU A 165 -11.01 -3.15 30.43
N TYR A 166 -11.73 -4.26 30.27
CA TYR A 166 -12.94 -4.26 29.43
C TYR A 166 -14.04 -3.41 30.03
N MET A 167 -14.18 -3.44 31.36
CA MET A 167 -15.26 -2.73 32.02
C MET A 167 -15.16 -1.22 31.80
N VAL A 168 -13.95 -0.65 31.89
CA VAL A 168 -13.79 0.81 32.01
C VAL A 168 -12.98 1.44 30.87
N MET A 169 -12.01 0.77 30.23
CA MET A 169 -11.24 1.42 29.15
C MET A 169 -12.13 1.98 28.03
N PRO A 170 -13.17 1.25 27.54
CA PRO A 170 -14.06 1.80 26.53
C PRO A 170 -15.00 2.89 27.06
N VAL A 171 -15.25 2.98 28.37
CA VAL A 171 -15.99 4.10 28.97
C VAL A 171 -15.19 5.40 28.77
N MET A 172 -13.87 5.35 28.93
CA MET A 172 -12.99 6.50 28.76
C MET A 172 -13.04 7.06 27.33
N THR A 173 -12.87 6.21 26.31
CA THR A 173 -12.91 6.64 24.91
C THR A 173 -14.32 7.09 24.48
N LYS A 174 -15.37 6.42 24.94
CA LYS A 174 -16.76 6.82 24.67
C LYS A 174 -17.10 8.18 25.30
N LEU A 175 -16.72 8.41 26.56
CA LEU A 175 -16.94 9.71 27.22
C LEU A 175 -16.09 10.81 26.60
N TYR A 176 -14.84 10.53 26.21
CA TYR A 176 -14.04 11.47 25.44
C TYR A 176 -14.76 11.90 24.16
N LYS A 177 -15.28 10.94 23.38
CA LYS A 177 -15.95 11.20 22.10
C LYS A 177 -17.19 12.10 22.23
N VAL A 178 -17.96 11.97 23.31
CA VAL A 178 -19.16 12.79 23.53
C VAL A 178 -18.90 14.11 24.26
N THR A 179 -17.82 14.22 25.05
CA THR A 179 -17.53 15.42 25.85
C THR A 179 -16.40 16.29 25.30
N GLY A 180 -15.50 15.73 24.51
CA GLY A 180 -14.24 16.37 24.09
C GLY A 180 -13.23 16.59 25.23
N ASN A 181 -13.45 16.05 26.43
CA ASN A 181 -12.57 16.28 27.57
C ASN A 181 -11.32 15.38 27.49
N PRO A 182 -10.11 15.93 27.25
CA PRO A 182 -8.90 15.14 27.04
C PRO A 182 -8.46 14.36 28.30
N LEU A 183 -8.92 14.75 29.49
CA LEU A 183 -8.56 14.08 30.74
C LEU A 183 -8.96 12.60 30.74
N TYR A 184 -10.03 12.23 30.02
CA TYR A 184 -10.41 10.82 29.86
C TYR A 184 -9.31 9.99 29.20
N LEU A 185 -8.59 10.54 28.21
CA LEU A 185 -7.53 9.81 27.51
C LEU A 185 -6.22 9.77 28.31
N GLU A 186 -5.92 10.84 29.05
CA GLU A 186 -4.78 10.84 29.98
C GLU A 186 -4.97 9.80 31.10
N LYS A 187 -6.16 9.76 31.70
CA LYS A 187 -6.48 8.81 32.78
C LYS A 187 -6.67 7.38 32.26
N LEU A 188 -7.13 7.20 31.02
CA LEU A 188 -7.08 5.89 30.35
C LEU A 188 -5.66 5.32 30.35
N HIS A 189 -4.67 6.12 29.95
CA HIS A 189 -3.28 5.69 29.91
C HIS A 189 -2.73 5.44 31.32
N GLU A 190 -2.94 6.37 32.26
CA GLU A 190 -2.45 6.27 33.64
C GLU A 190 -2.95 4.99 34.35
N TYR A 191 -4.24 4.69 34.24
CA TYR A 191 -4.83 3.50 34.87
C TYR A 191 -4.45 2.20 34.15
N TRP A 192 -4.28 2.26 32.82
CA TRP A 192 -3.79 1.13 32.04
C TRP A 192 -2.33 0.80 32.38
N GLU A 193 -1.47 1.81 32.58
CA GLU A 193 -0.09 1.61 33.02
C GLU A 193 0.01 0.99 34.41
N TYR A 194 -0.86 1.39 35.34
CA TYR A 194 -0.96 0.71 36.62
C TYR A 194 -1.30 -0.78 36.43
N ALA A 195 -2.33 -1.09 35.64
CA ALA A 195 -2.72 -2.47 35.34
C ALA A 195 -1.58 -3.26 34.69
N ASN A 196 -0.84 -2.65 33.75
CA ASN A 196 0.34 -3.24 33.11
C ASN A 196 1.40 -3.60 34.15
N SER A 197 1.67 -2.70 35.10
CA SER A 197 2.73 -2.89 36.11
C SER A 197 2.50 -4.09 37.03
N ILE A 198 1.25 -4.52 37.21
CA ILE A 198 0.89 -5.62 38.12
C ILE A 198 0.55 -6.93 37.42
N MET A 199 0.02 -6.88 36.19
CA MET A 199 -0.61 -8.04 35.53
C MET A 199 0.04 -8.41 34.20
N TYR A 200 0.69 -7.50 33.50
CA TYR A 200 1.23 -7.80 32.17
C TYR A 200 2.57 -8.56 32.27
N ASP A 201 2.65 -9.71 31.61
CA ASP A 201 3.87 -10.50 31.47
C ASP A 201 4.45 -10.28 30.07
N ALA A 202 5.52 -9.48 29.96
CA ALA A 202 6.12 -9.13 28.68
C ALA A 202 6.76 -10.31 27.94
N GLU A 203 7.17 -11.37 28.65
CA GLU A 203 7.74 -12.56 28.04
C GLU A 203 6.65 -13.42 27.38
N ALA A 204 5.51 -13.59 28.06
CA ALA A 204 4.38 -14.35 27.53
C ALA A 204 3.52 -13.53 26.56
N GLY A 205 3.53 -12.20 26.66
CA GLY A 205 2.63 -11.32 25.91
C GLY A 205 1.17 -11.39 26.38
N LEU A 206 0.92 -11.79 27.64
CA LEU A 206 -0.40 -12.06 28.22
C LEU A 206 -0.54 -11.39 29.61
N TYR A 207 -1.77 -11.27 30.09
CA TYR A 207 -2.11 -10.68 31.40
C TYR A 207 -2.49 -11.74 32.41
N TYR A 208 -1.81 -11.76 33.56
CA TYR A 208 -2.35 -12.44 34.73
C TYR A 208 -3.67 -11.79 35.14
N ARG A 209 -4.62 -12.60 35.60
CA ARG A 209 -5.96 -12.10 35.97
C ARG A 209 -5.97 -11.05 37.09
N ASP A 210 -5.05 -11.20 38.05
CA ASP A 210 -4.79 -10.27 39.14
C ASP A 210 -3.42 -10.60 39.76
N ALA A 211 -2.93 -9.75 40.67
CA ALA A 211 -1.59 -9.86 41.26
C ALA A 211 -1.32 -11.19 42.02
N LYS A 212 -2.33 -11.98 42.39
CA LYS A 212 -2.13 -13.27 43.08
C LYS A 212 -1.63 -14.36 42.14
N TYR A 213 -1.84 -14.22 40.83
CA TYR A 213 -1.56 -15.27 39.82
C TYR A 213 -0.18 -15.15 39.17
N VAL A 214 0.61 -14.14 39.57
CA VAL A 214 1.93 -13.87 39.01
C VAL A 214 2.94 -14.99 39.32
N TYR A 215 3.59 -15.47 38.27
CA TYR A 215 4.68 -16.47 38.35
C TYR A 215 5.95 -15.86 38.95
N PRO A 216 6.79 -16.61 39.70
CA PRO A 216 6.69 -18.03 40.04
C PRO A 216 5.88 -18.34 41.30
N LYS A 217 5.31 -17.34 41.97
CA LYS A 217 4.62 -17.53 43.25
C LYS A 217 3.35 -18.37 43.10
N HIS A 218 2.59 -18.12 42.03
CA HIS A 218 1.50 -18.98 41.59
C HIS A 218 1.91 -19.72 40.31
N LYS A 219 1.44 -20.96 40.17
CA LYS A 219 1.69 -21.82 39.02
C LYS A 219 0.45 -22.68 38.75
N SER A 220 0.26 -23.07 37.50
CA SER A 220 -0.68 -24.14 37.17
C SER A 220 -0.23 -25.47 37.81
N VAL A 221 -1.09 -26.49 37.78
CA VAL A 221 -0.78 -27.82 38.35
C VAL A 221 0.45 -28.48 37.71
N ASN A 222 0.79 -28.11 36.47
CA ASN A 222 1.99 -28.61 35.77
C ASN A 222 3.17 -27.61 35.81
N GLY A 223 3.14 -26.63 36.72
CA GLY A 223 4.26 -25.72 36.97
C GLY A 223 4.42 -24.59 35.94
N LYS A 224 3.41 -24.33 35.10
CA LYS A 224 3.45 -23.27 34.06
C LYS A 224 2.92 -21.93 34.58
N LYS A 225 3.13 -20.85 33.81
CA LYS A 225 2.45 -19.56 34.00
C LYS A 225 0.94 -19.77 33.76
N ASP A 226 0.11 -19.24 34.65
CA ASP A 226 -1.35 -19.46 34.64
C ASP A 226 -2.09 -18.21 34.17
N PHE A 227 -2.32 -18.13 32.86
CA PHE A 227 -3.07 -17.06 32.20
C PHE A 227 -4.51 -17.51 31.96
N TRP A 228 -5.47 -16.68 32.35
CA TRP A 228 -6.88 -17.04 32.33
C TRP A 228 -7.53 -16.57 31.03
N ALA A 229 -8.05 -17.52 30.23
CA ALA A 229 -8.59 -17.21 28.89
C ALA A 229 -9.64 -16.11 28.86
N ARG A 230 -10.61 -16.10 29.80
CA ARG A 230 -11.59 -15.00 29.87
C ARG A 230 -10.94 -13.68 30.28
N GLY A 231 -9.97 -13.70 31.20
CA GLY A 231 -9.23 -12.51 31.63
C GLY A 231 -8.53 -11.83 30.46
N ASP A 232 -7.69 -12.57 29.73
CA ASP A 232 -7.03 -12.06 28.51
C ASP A 232 -8.01 -11.72 27.39
N GLY A 233 -9.13 -12.47 27.29
CA GLY A 233 -10.21 -12.18 26.36
C GLY A 233 -10.80 -10.80 26.60
N TRP A 234 -11.10 -10.46 27.84
CA TRP A 234 -11.54 -9.11 28.22
C TRP A 234 -10.55 -8.04 27.77
N VAL A 235 -9.25 -8.24 28.04
CA VAL A 235 -8.22 -7.25 27.69
C VAL A 235 -8.11 -7.05 26.17
N LEU A 236 -8.07 -8.13 25.38
CA LEU A 236 -7.97 -8.02 23.93
C LEU A 236 -9.19 -7.32 23.32
N ALA A 237 -10.39 -7.66 23.80
CA ALA A 237 -11.62 -7.00 23.38
C ALA A 237 -11.68 -5.53 23.84
N ALA A 238 -11.15 -5.19 25.02
CA ALA A 238 -11.05 -3.82 25.51
C ALA A 238 -10.17 -2.96 24.59
N LEU A 239 -8.98 -3.46 24.24
CA LEU A 239 -8.05 -2.80 23.33
C LEU A 239 -8.66 -2.56 21.95
N ALA A 240 -9.38 -3.56 21.41
CA ALA A 240 -10.13 -3.39 20.15
C ALA A 240 -11.16 -2.25 20.25
N LYS A 241 -11.96 -2.21 21.32
CA LYS A 241 -12.97 -1.16 21.54
C LYS A 241 -12.34 0.23 21.77
N VAL A 242 -11.21 0.29 22.47
CA VAL A 242 -10.44 1.53 22.64
C VAL A 242 -9.97 2.04 21.28
N LEU A 243 -9.28 1.21 20.50
CA LEU A 243 -8.73 1.57 19.20
C LEU A 243 -9.81 1.91 18.15
N LYS A 244 -11.04 1.40 18.32
CA LYS A 244 -12.22 1.77 17.51
C LYS A 244 -12.65 3.22 17.72
N ASP A 245 -12.58 3.73 18.95
CA ASP A 245 -13.10 5.06 19.31
C ASP A 245 -12.00 6.11 19.58
N LEU A 246 -10.74 5.71 19.78
CA LEU A 246 -9.61 6.59 20.06
C LEU A 246 -9.24 7.45 18.82
N PRO A 247 -8.93 8.75 18.98
CA PRO A 247 -8.40 9.58 17.90
C PRO A 247 -7.15 8.98 17.26
N GLN A 248 -7.02 9.13 15.93
CA GLN A 248 -5.88 8.58 15.19
C GLN A 248 -4.55 9.24 15.56
N ASP A 249 -4.60 10.49 16.02
CA ASP A 249 -3.48 11.33 16.44
C ASP A 249 -3.28 11.36 17.97
N ASP A 250 -4.00 10.51 18.74
CA ASP A 250 -3.75 10.38 20.17
C ASP A 250 -2.31 9.91 20.43
N LYS A 251 -1.61 10.60 21.33
CA LYS A 251 -0.18 10.39 21.60
C LYS A 251 0.16 9.00 22.14
N TYR A 252 -0.79 8.28 22.73
CA TYR A 252 -0.59 6.94 23.28
C TYR A 252 -1.09 5.83 22.35
N ARG A 253 -1.66 6.17 21.18
CA ARG A 253 -2.26 5.20 20.26
C ARG A 253 -1.31 4.09 19.85
N SER A 254 -0.05 4.41 19.57
CA SER A 254 0.98 3.43 19.18
C SER A 254 1.18 2.36 20.24
N GLU A 255 1.20 2.74 21.52
CA GLU A 255 1.38 1.79 22.64
C GLU A 255 0.21 0.79 22.74
N TYR A 256 -1.03 1.26 22.55
CA TYR A 256 -2.20 0.38 22.52
C TYR A 256 -2.20 -0.56 21.31
N VAL A 257 -1.80 -0.07 20.14
CA VAL A 257 -1.66 -0.89 18.92
C VAL A 257 -0.60 -1.97 19.11
N ASP A 258 0.55 -1.61 19.69
CA ASP A 258 1.65 -2.55 19.94
C ASP A 258 1.26 -3.60 20.98
N ARG A 259 0.57 -3.21 22.05
CA ARG A 259 0.01 -4.16 23.02
C ARG A 259 -0.98 -5.10 22.36
N PHE A 260 -1.93 -4.55 21.59
CA PHE A 260 -2.96 -5.33 20.90
C PHE A 260 -2.35 -6.38 19.95
N ARG A 261 -1.37 -5.99 19.13
CA ARG A 261 -0.64 -6.90 18.23
C ARG A 261 0.15 -7.97 18.98
N THR A 262 0.82 -7.59 20.07
CA THR A 262 1.59 -8.53 20.90
C THR A 262 0.68 -9.59 21.53
N MET A 263 -0.44 -9.15 22.11
CA MET A 263 -1.44 -10.06 22.67
C MET A 263 -2.08 -10.94 21.60
N ALA A 264 -2.46 -10.38 20.45
CA ALA A 264 -3.05 -11.15 19.35
C ALA A 264 -2.13 -12.31 18.93
N LYS A 265 -0.83 -12.05 18.81
CA LYS A 265 0.17 -13.08 18.51
C LYS A 265 0.26 -14.16 19.59
N ALA A 266 0.28 -13.77 20.87
CA ALA A 266 0.34 -14.71 22.00
C ALA A 266 -0.93 -15.58 22.10
N VAL A 267 -2.10 -14.98 21.88
CA VAL A 267 -3.40 -15.66 21.83
C VAL A 267 -3.41 -16.70 20.71
N VAL A 268 -3.03 -16.32 19.48
CA VAL A 268 -2.94 -17.26 18.35
C VAL A 268 -2.03 -18.44 18.66
N ALA A 269 -0.88 -18.19 19.30
CA ALA A 269 0.11 -19.22 19.59
C ALA A 269 -0.36 -20.30 20.57
N CYS A 270 -1.44 -20.06 21.33
CA CYS A 270 -1.98 -21.01 22.30
C CYS A 270 -3.42 -21.49 21.99
N GLN A 271 -3.92 -21.23 20.77
CA GLN A 271 -5.19 -21.81 20.32
C GLN A 271 -5.11 -23.34 20.31
N GLN A 272 -6.16 -24.02 20.78
CA GLN A 272 -6.24 -25.47 20.68
C GLN A 272 -6.54 -25.92 19.24
N PRO A 273 -6.15 -27.14 18.84
CA PRO A 273 -6.43 -27.66 17.50
C PRO A 273 -7.91 -27.59 17.10
N GLU A 274 -8.82 -27.75 18.07
CA GLU A 274 -10.27 -27.68 17.90
C GLU A 274 -10.83 -26.25 17.81
N GLY A 275 -9.98 -25.22 17.87
CA GLY A 275 -10.35 -23.82 17.63
C GLY A 275 -10.66 -22.98 18.87
N TYR A 276 -10.90 -23.59 20.03
CA TYR A 276 -11.14 -22.89 21.29
C TYR A 276 -9.85 -22.63 22.08
N TRP A 277 -9.95 -21.86 23.17
CA TRP A 277 -8.90 -21.69 24.17
C TRP A 277 -9.31 -22.33 25.51
N THR A 278 -8.39 -23.05 26.15
CA THR A 278 -8.62 -23.61 27.49
C THR A 278 -8.55 -22.54 28.55
N ARG A 279 -9.25 -22.75 29.67
CA ARG A 279 -9.33 -21.79 30.80
C ARG A 279 -7.95 -21.33 31.30
N SER A 280 -6.98 -22.24 31.38
CA SER A 280 -5.56 -21.87 31.52
C SER A 280 -4.91 -21.97 30.15
N MET A 281 -4.52 -20.82 29.56
CA MET A 281 -4.18 -20.73 28.15
C MET A 281 -2.91 -21.51 27.79
N LEU A 282 -1.93 -21.54 28.69
CA LEU A 282 -0.64 -22.23 28.46
C LEU A 282 -0.59 -23.63 29.09
N ASP A 283 -1.64 -24.04 29.81
CA ASP A 283 -1.75 -25.37 30.42
C ASP A 283 -3.13 -26.01 30.19
N PRO A 284 -3.38 -26.55 28.98
CA PRO A 284 -4.65 -27.20 28.66
C PRO A 284 -5.02 -28.34 29.62
N GLN A 285 -4.03 -29.01 30.22
CA GLN A 285 -4.27 -30.10 31.17
C GLN A 285 -4.69 -29.61 32.56
N HIS A 286 -4.37 -28.36 32.92
CA HIS A 286 -4.83 -27.78 34.18
C HIS A 286 -6.34 -27.68 34.21
N ALA A 287 -6.97 -27.16 33.17
CA ALA A 287 -8.42 -26.99 33.09
C ALA A 287 -8.91 -27.35 31.68
N PRO A 288 -9.09 -28.66 31.40
CA PRO A 288 -9.22 -29.18 30.05
C PRO A 288 -10.58 -28.90 29.41
N GLY A 289 -10.61 -29.02 28.10
CA GLY A 289 -11.83 -28.95 27.31
C GLY A 289 -12.30 -27.52 26.99
N PRO A 290 -13.42 -27.42 26.26
CA PRO A 290 -13.90 -26.17 25.68
C PRO A 290 -14.32 -25.14 26.72
N GLU A 291 -14.07 -23.87 26.41
CA GLU A 291 -14.57 -22.70 27.13
C GLU A 291 -14.94 -21.60 26.13
N THR A 292 -16.16 -21.09 26.22
CA THR A 292 -16.75 -20.23 25.18
C THR A 292 -16.47 -18.75 25.39
N SER A 293 -16.45 -18.23 26.62
CA SER A 293 -16.38 -16.77 26.82
C SER A 293 -15.04 -16.18 26.39
N GLY A 294 -13.90 -16.77 26.81
CA GLY A 294 -12.59 -16.36 26.34
C GLY A 294 -12.44 -16.50 24.83
N THR A 295 -12.87 -17.66 24.29
CA THR A 295 -12.84 -17.93 22.84
C THR A 295 -13.64 -16.88 22.05
N ALA A 296 -14.83 -16.49 22.51
CA ALA A 296 -15.65 -15.49 21.85
C ALA A 296 -14.99 -14.10 21.88
N PHE A 297 -14.42 -13.67 23.00
CA PHE A 297 -13.69 -12.40 23.05
C PHE A 297 -12.44 -12.38 22.18
N PHE A 298 -11.67 -13.47 22.16
CA PHE A 298 -10.54 -13.60 21.25
C PHE A 298 -10.98 -13.53 19.79
N THR A 299 -12.04 -14.25 19.44
CA THR A 299 -12.60 -14.23 18.08
C THR A 299 -13.01 -12.81 17.68
N TYR A 300 -13.74 -12.09 18.54
CA TYR A 300 -14.08 -10.69 18.32
C TYR A 300 -12.84 -9.81 18.13
N GLY A 301 -11.87 -9.87 19.05
CA GLY A 301 -10.68 -9.03 19.00
C GLY A 301 -9.85 -9.29 17.74
N LEU A 302 -9.63 -10.57 17.39
CA LEU A 302 -8.88 -10.95 16.19
C LEU A 302 -9.60 -10.54 14.90
N LEU A 303 -10.91 -10.81 14.78
CA LEU A 303 -11.70 -10.37 13.63
C LEU A 303 -11.67 -8.85 13.48
N TRP A 304 -11.88 -8.12 14.58
CA TRP A 304 -11.84 -6.66 14.57
C TRP A 304 -10.46 -6.14 14.15
N GLY A 305 -9.39 -6.75 14.66
CA GLY A 305 -8.02 -6.41 14.29
C GLY A 305 -7.73 -6.61 12.80
N VAL A 306 -8.29 -7.66 12.19
CA VAL A 306 -8.19 -7.88 10.74
C VAL A 306 -9.04 -6.87 9.95
N ASN A 307 -10.29 -6.64 10.35
CA ASN A 307 -11.20 -5.69 9.69
C ASN A 307 -10.71 -4.23 9.77
N ASN A 308 -9.80 -3.91 10.70
CA ASN A 308 -9.28 -2.56 10.92
C ASN A 308 -7.78 -2.45 10.58
N ASP A 309 -7.26 -3.36 9.76
CA ASP A 309 -5.88 -3.33 9.23
C ASP A 309 -4.77 -3.29 10.31
N LEU A 310 -5.06 -3.79 11.51
CA LEU A 310 -4.07 -3.91 12.59
C LEU A 310 -3.41 -5.30 12.63
N LEU A 311 -4.11 -6.32 12.15
CA LEU A 311 -3.66 -7.70 11.99
C LEU A 311 -3.81 -8.11 10.52
N ASP A 312 -2.83 -8.81 9.96
CA ASP A 312 -2.88 -9.20 8.56
C ASP A 312 -3.83 -10.39 8.34
N ARG A 313 -4.69 -10.31 7.32
CA ARG A 313 -5.69 -11.35 7.07
C ARG A 313 -5.08 -12.72 6.81
N GLU A 314 -3.94 -12.78 6.12
CA GLU A 314 -3.28 -14.04 5.74
C GLU A 314 -2.85 -14.88 6.95
N THR A 315 -2.31 -14.24 7.99
CA THR A 315 -1.89 -14.93 9.22
C THR A 315 -3.08 -15.32 10.08
N TYR A 316 -4.08 -14.44 10.20
CA TYR A 316 -5.12 -14.58 11.23
C TYR A 316 -6.42 -15.22 10.73
N GLU A 317 -6.70 -15.26 9.42
CA GLU A 317 -7.95 -15.81 8.86
C GLU A 317 -8.19 -17.25 9.29
N SER A 318 -7.20 -18.13 9.13
CA SER A 318 -7.36 -19.54 9.49
C SER A 318 -7.64 -19.76 10.98
N VAL A 319 -7.12 -18.88 11.85
CA VAL A 319 -7.34 -18.92 13.30
C VAL A 319 -8.76 -18.52 13.64
N VAL A 320 -9.24 -17.40 13.09
CA VAL A 320 -10.59 -16.89 13.37
C VAL A 320 -11.67 -17.77 12.77
N LEU A 321 -11.41 -18.41 11.62
CA LEU A 321 -12.35 -19.38 11.04
C LEU A 321 -12.48 -20.63 11.89
N LYS A 322 -11.39 -21.16 12.45
CA LYS A 322 -11.45 -22.29 13.41
C LYS A 322 -12.16 -21.92 14.70
N ALA A 323 -11.88 -20.72 15.22
CA ALA A 323 -12.55 -20.24 16.42
C ALA A 323 -14.06 -20.04 16.18
N TRP A 324 -14.43 -19.48 15.03
CA TRP A 324 -15.82 -19.33 14.61
C TRP A 324 -16.51 -20.68 14.39
N GLU A 325 -15.83 -21.66 13.80
CA GLU A 325 -16.35 -23.02 13.64
C GLU A 325 -16.70 -23.63 15.01
N TYR A 326 -15.81 -23.53 16.01
CA TYR A 326 -16.12 -23.93 17.38
C TYR A 326 -17.34 -23.18 17.94
N LEU A 327 -17.41 -21.85 17.79
CA LEU A 327 -18.52 -21.05 18.30
C LEU A 327 -19.85 -21.46 17.66
N ALA A 328 -19.88 -21.61 16.34
CA ALA A 328 -21.08 -21.88 15.57
C ALA A 328 -21.56 -23.33 15.64
N THR A 329 -20.68 -24.30 15.92
CA THR A 329 -21.01 -25.74 15.85
C THR A 329 -20.96 -26.47 17.19
N VAL A 330 -20.18 -25.98 18.17
CA VAL A 330 -20.03 -26.61 19.50
C VAL A 330 -20.67 -25.77 20.59
N ALA A 331 -20.35 -24.47 20.64
CA ALA A 331 -20.89 -23.58 21.67
C ALA A 331 -22.38 -23.28 21.45
N LEU A 332 -22.76 -22.93 20.23
CA LEU A 332 -24.14 -22.64 19.86
C LEU A 332 -25.00 -23.91 19.83
N GLN A 333 -26.07 -23.92 20.64
CA GLN A 333 -27.09 -24.96 20.65
C GLN A 333 -28.22 -24.65 19.64
N PRO A 334 -28.97 -25.67 19.17
CA PRO A 334 -29.98 -25.50 18.12
C PRO A 334 -31.06 -24.43 18.40
N ASN A 335 -31.39 -24.20 19.68
CA ASN A 335 -32.39 -23.24 20.13
C ASN A 335 -31.88 -21.80 20.26
N GLY A 336 -30.57 -21.54 20.10
CA GLY A 336 -29.95 -20.24 20.33
C GLY A 336 -29.25 -20.09 21.69
N HIS A 337 -29.26 -21.13 22.53
CA HIS A 337 -28.49 -21.17 23.78
C HIS A 337 -26.98 -21.24 23.48
N VAL A 338 -26.18 -20.50 24.24
CA VAL A 338 -24.70 -20.50 24.11
C VAL A 338 -24.11 -21.25 25.30
N GLY A 339 -23.55 -22.42 25.04
CA GLY A 339 -23.02 -23.37 26.02
C GLY A 339 -21.53 -23.20 26.32
N TYR A 340 -21.01 -24.04 27.23
CA TYR A 340 -19.61 -24.07 27.67
C TYR A 340 -19.05 -22.74 28.20
N VAL A 341 -19.92 -21.87 28.74
CA VAL A 341 -19.49 -20.62 29.36
C VAL A 341 -19.03 -20.91 30.78
N GLN A 342 -17.76 -20.63 31.13
CA GLN A 342 -17.29 -20.89 32.50
C GLN A 342 -18.06 -20.00 33.51
N PRO A 343 -18.68 -20.59 34.57
CA PRO A 343 -19.45 -19.85 35.58
C PRO A 343 -18.66 -18.75 36.32
N ILE A 344 -19.39 -17.84 36.96
CA ILE A 344 -18.82 -16.81 37.85
C ILE A 344 -18.32 -17.48 39.14
N GLY A 345 -17.14 -17.08 39.63
CA GLY A 345 -16.63 -17.52 40.93
C GLY A 345 -16.04 -18.93 40.99
N GLU A 346 -16.18 -19.74 39.94
CA GLU A 346 -15.49 -21.03 39.85
C GLU A 346 -14.00 -20.82 39.56
N LYS A 347 -13.15 -21.25 40.49
CA LYS A 347 -11.71 -21.44 40.22
C LYS A 347 -11.56 -22.45 39.10
N ALA A 348 -10.48 -22.37 38.32
CA ALA A 348 -10.09 -23.45 37.44
C ALA A 348 -9.79 -24.69 38.29
N ILE A 349 -10.79 -25.57 38.45
CA ILE A 349 -10.66 -26.80 39.23
C ILE A 349 -9.91 -27.80 38.34
N PRO A 350 -8.76 -28.34 38.81
CA PRO A 350 -7.97 -29.27 38.03
C PRO A 350 -8.77 -30.46 37.51
N GLY A 351 -8.75 -30.68 36.19
CA GLY A 351 -9.41 -31.83 35.54
C GLY A 351 -10.92 -31.72 35.32
N GLN A 352 -11.60 -30.67 35.78
CA GLN A 352 -13.04 -30.47 35.53
C GLN A 352 -13.26 -29.84 34.16
N VAL A 353 -14.13 -30.41 33.31
CA VAL A 353 -14.58 -29.80 32.05
C VAL A 353 -15.80 -28.91 32.31
N VAL A 354 -15.95 -27.81 31.57
CA VAL A 354 -17.13 -26.93 31.68
C VAL A 354 -18.37 -27.67 31.16
N ASP A 355 -19.50 -27.55 31.87
CA ASP A 355 -20.77 -28.14 31.42
C ASP A 355 -21.19 -27.50 30.08
N ALA A 356 -21.53 -28.36 29.12
CA ALA A 356 -22.06 -27.97 27.82
C ALA A 356 -23.29 -27.06 27.92
N ASN A 357 -24.11 -27.25 28.95
CA ASN A 357 -25.31 -26.42 29.19
C ASN A 357 -25.01 -25.13 29.94
N SER A 358 -23.79 -24.94 30.45
CA SER A 358 -23.43 -23.74 31.19
C SER A 358 -23.48 -22.52 30.28
N THR A 359 -24.29 -21.54 30.66
CA THR A 359 -24.44 -20.26 29.96
C THR A 359 -24.42 -19.12 30.95
N ALA A 360 -24.03 -17.94 30.49
CA ALA A 360 -24.11 -16.71 31.26
C ALA A 360 -24.26 -15.51 30.34
N ASN A 361 -24.86 -14.45 30.87
CA ASN A 361 -25.19 -13.21 30.16
C ASN A 361 -23.96 -12.63 29.45
N PHE A 362 -22.84 -12.51 30.17
CA PHE A 362 -21.57 -12.01 29.62
C PHE A 362 -21.02 -12.90 28.49
N GLY A 363 -21.24 -14.21 28.55
CA GLY A 363 -20.83 -15.15 27.51
C GLY A 363 -21.67 -14.99 26.23
N VAL A 364 -22.97 -14.73 26.38
CA VAL A 364 -23.85 -14.38 25.25
C VAL A 364 -23.45 -13.03 24.65
N GLY A 365 -23.13 -12.03 25.48
CA GLY A 365 -22.59 -10.75 25.01
C GLY A 365 -21.31 -10.91 24.18
N ALA A 366 -20.35 -11.70 24.67
CA ALA A 366 -19.11 -12.03 23.97
C ALA A 366 -19.39 -12.70 22.62
N PHE A 367 -20.31 -13.68 22.59
CA PHE A 367 -20.70 -14.38 21.38
C PHE A 367 -21.29 -13.42 20.34
N LEU A 368 -22.17 -12.50 20.76
CA LEU A 368 -22.76 -11.51 19.87
C LEU A 368 -21.71 -10.58 19.27
N LEU A 369 -20.72 -10.14 20.06
CA LEU A 369 -19.59 -9.36 19.53
C LEU A 369 -18.84 -10.12 18.43
N ALA A 370 -18.47 -11.38 18.69
CA ALA A 370 -17.78 -12.22 17.71
C ALA A 370 -18.60 -12.44 16.44
N ALA A 371 -19.89 -12.76 16.59
CA ALA A 371 -20.79 -12.99 15.46
C ALA A 371 -20.99 -11.71 14.62
N CYS A 372 -21.15 -10.55 15.27
CA CYS A 372 -21.30 -9.29 14.55
C CYS A 372 -20.04 -8.90 13.80
N GLU A 373 -18.86 -9.14 14.40
CA GLU A 373 -17.59 -8.87 13.73
C GLU A 373 -17.29 -9.90 12.64
N MET A 374 -17.82 -11.12 12.75
CA MET A 374 -17.76 -12.13 11.68
C MET A 374 -18.62 -11.72 10.49
N VAL A 375 -19.83 -11.18 10.72
CA VAL A 375 -20.61 -10.57 9.64
C VAL A 375 -19.79 -9.49 8.95
N ARG A 376 -19.17 -8.58 9.70
CA ARG A 376 -18.28 -7.56 9.12
C ARG A 376 -17.07 -8.18 8.43
N PHE A 377 -16.48 -9.25 8.92
CA PHE A 377 -15.35 -9.91 8.25
C PHE A 377 -15.76 -10.54 6.90
N ILE A 378 -17.00 -11.03 6.79
CA ILE A 378 -17.55 -11.56 5.55
C ILE A 378 -18.06 -10.44 4.63
N GLU A 379 -18.73 -9.42 5.17
CA GLU A 379 -19.28 -8.27 4.43
C GLU A 379 -18.20 -7.28 4.00
N ASP A 380 -17.19 -7.04 4.84
CA ASP A 380 -15.93 -6.29 4.57
C ASP A 380 -14.95 -7.16 3.75
N ALA A 381 -15.44 -8.25 3.14
CA ALA A 381 -14.99 -8.65 1.81
C ALA A 381 -15.53 -7.65 0.76
N PRO A 382 -15.21 -6.36 0.93
CA PRO A 382 -14.32 -5.83 -0.09
C PRO A 382 -13.14 -5.09 0.55
N ILE A 383 -12.07 -5.85 0.77
CA ILE A 383 -10.68 -5.41 1.01
C ILE A 383 -10.44 -4.07 0.30
N VAL A 384 -10.05 -3.02 1.03
CA VAL A 384 -9.42 -1.86 0.39
C VAL A 384 -8.15 -2.39 -0.26
N ASN A 385 -8.23 -2.64 -1.55
CA ASN A 385 -7.11 -3.12 -2.33
C ASN A 385 -6.82 -2.04 -3.35
N GLU A 386 -5.97 -1.10 -2.99
CA GLU A 386 -5.50 -0.04 -3.88
C GLU A 386 -4.04 -0.27 -4.32
N GLY A 387 -3.54 -1.49 -4.09
CA GLY A 387 -2.16 -1.90 -4.30
C GLY A 387 -1.20 -1.50 -3.19
N TYR A 388 0.08 -1.78 -3.44
CA TYR A 388 1.18 -1.59 -2.51
C TYR A 388 2.04 -0.41 -2.95
N GLN A 389 2.28 0.51 -2.03
CA GLN A 389 3.00 1.74 -2.31
C GLN A 389 4.47 1.49 -2.67
N VAL A 390 4.85 1.87 -3.90
CA VAL A 390 6.24 1.96 -4.37
C VAL A 390 6.89 3.23 -3.82
N THR A 391 6.21 4.36 -3.98
CA THR A 391 6.60 5.67 -3.44
C THR A 391 5.35 6.47 -3.06
N ASP A 392 5.45 7.35 -2.08
CA ASP A 392 4.37 8.24 -1.64
C ASP A 392 4.21 9.48 -2.55
N LYS A 393 5.23 9.79 -3.37
CA LYS A 393 5.26 10.95 -4.26
C LYS A 393 5.81 10.58 -5.63
N GLY A 394 4.96 10.50 -6.63
CA GLY A 394 5.37 10.23 -8.00
C GLY A 394 4.22 10.26 -8.98
N ALA A 395 4.49 10.77 -10.17
CA ALA A 395 3.63 10.70 -11.35
C ALA A 395 4.45 10.35 -12.59
N TRP A 396 3.76 9.98 -13.67
CA TRP A 396 4.33 9.82 -15.00
C TRP A 396 3.32 10.13 -16.08
N CYS A 397 3.81 10.57 -17.24
CA CYS A 397 3.05 10.64 -18.48
C CYS A 397 3.20 9.33 -19.27
N TRP A 398 2.10 8.80 -19.84
CA TRP A 398 2.09 7.50 -20.51
C TRP A 398 2.80 7.45 -21.87
N PHE A 399 3.39 8.55 -22.36
CA PHE A 399 4.08 8.57 -23.66
C PHE A 399 5.58 8.23 -23.58
N ALA A 400 6.23 8.46 -22.45
CA ALA A 400 7.64 8.14 -22.25
C ALA A 400 7.79 6.67 -21.79
N ASP A 401 8.12 5.76 -22.70
CA ASP A 401 8.34 4.33 -22.39
C ASP A 401 9.71 3.81 -22.87
N PRO A 402 10.31 2.84 -22.15
CA PRO A 402 9.75 2.19 -20.96
C PRO A 402 10.00 3.02 -19.69
N ARG A 403 8.93 3.41 -18.99
CA ARG A 403 8.97 4.10 -17.68
C ARG A 403 9.35 3.17 -16.53
N ALA A 404 9.27 1.87 -16.76
CA ALA A 404 9.64 0.81 -15.85
C ALA A 404 10.09 -0.39 -16.68
N LEU A 405 11.04 -1.17 -16.16
CA LEU A 405 11.45 -2.43 -16.77
C LEU A 405 11.94 -3.41 -15.71
N HIS A 406 11.80 -4.70 -16.01
CA HIS A 406 12.49 -5.77 -15.31
C HIS A 406 13.71 -6.18 -16.12
N TYR A 407 14.79 -6.55 -15.43
CA TYR A 407 15.97 -7.10 -16.08
C TYR A 407 16.54 -8.27 -15.29
N LYS A 408 16.77 -9.35 -16.02
CA LYS A 408 17.45 -10.54 -15.55
C LYS A 408 18.65 -10.86 -16.43
N SER A 409 19.84 -10.92 -15.85
CA SER A 409 21.05 -11.27 -16.61
C SER A 409 21.02 -12.74 -17.01
N LYS A 410 21.75 -13.09 -18.08
CA LYS A 410 21.78 -14.48 -18.60
C LYS A 410 22.34 -15.49 -17.60
N ASP A 411 23.25 -15.05 -16.74
CA ASP A 411 23.84 -15.86 -15.67
C ASP A 411 23.01 -15.86 -14.38
N GLY A 412 21.94 -15.06 -14.32
CA GLY A 412 21.08 -14.90 -13.15
C GLY A 412 21.72 -14.17 -11.97
N SER A 413 22.83 -13.45 -12.19
CA SER A 413 23.48 -12.63 -11.16
C SER A 413 22.73 -11.31 -10.88
N ILE A 414 21.94 -10.85 -11.85
CA ILE A 414 21.06 -9.68 -11.75
C ILE A 414 19.62 -10.15 -11.93
N ASP A 415 18.75 -9.76 -11.01
CA ASP A 415 17.30 -9.95 -11.06
C ASP A 415 16.66 -8.73 -10.37
N ARG A 416 16.35 -7.70 -11.18
CA ARG A 416 16.00 -6.36 -10.69
C ARG A 416 14.89 -5.70 -11.50
N THR A 417 14.04 -4.95 -10.80
CA THR A 417 13.01 -4.10 -11.41
C THR A 417 13.30 -2.63 -11.13
N TYR A 418 13.12 -1.78 -12.15
CA TYR A 418 13.23 -0.33 -12.06
C TYR A 418 11.89 0.33 -12.38
N ILE A 419 11.47 1.32 -11.58
CA ILE A 419 10.25 2.10 -11.81
C ILE A 419 10.58 3.59 -11.67
N GLY A 420 10.38 4.36 -12.74
CA GLY A 420 10.71 5.78 -12.82
C GLY A 420 9.51 6.70 -12.69
N TYR A 421 9.68 7.84 -12.02
CA TYR A 421 8.62 8.83 -11.78
C TYR A 421 9.21 10.21 -11.43
N ILE A 422 8.37 11.23 -11.44
CA ILE A 422 8.71 12.59 -11.00
C ILE A 422 7.75 13.07 -9.91
N ASP A 423 8.24 13.85 -8.94
CA ASP A 423 7.41 14.48 -7.92
C ASP A 423 7.09 15.96 -8.20
N THR A 424 6.14 16.51 -7.46
CA THR A 424 5.69 17.91 -7.58
C THR A 424 6.75 18.94 -7.19
N HIS A 425 7.90 18.50 -6.67
CA HIS A 425 9.05 19.34 -6.34
C HIS A 425 10.13 19.30 -7.44
N GLY A 426 9.84 18.67 -8.57
CA GLY A 426 10.74 18.56 -9.72
C GLY A 426 11.87 17.56 -9.51
N ASN A 427 11.72 16.57 -8.64
CA ASN A 427 12.69 15.50 -8.50
C ASN A 427 12.31 14.33 -9.42
N ILE A 428 13.16 14.03 -10.40
CA ILE A 428 13.12 12.78 -11.16
C ILE A 428 13.75 11.70 -10.28
N LYS A 429 13.00 10.62 -10.06
CA LYS A 429 13.31 9.53 -9.15
C LYS A 429 13.14 8.19 -9.83
N ALA A 430 13.82 7.18 -9.30
CA ALA A 430 13.59 5.80 -9.67
C ALA A 430 13.69 4.88 -8.46
N MET A 431 12.79 3.91 -8.38
CA MET A 431 12.85 2.79 -7.44
C MET A 431 13.56 1.62 -8.11
N GLN A 432 14.54 1.02 -7.43
CA GLN A 432 15.14 -0.27 -7.75
C GLN A 432 14.71 -1.31 -6.71
N TYR A 433 14.15 -2.43 -7.15
CA TYR A 433 13.93 -3.61 -6.32
C TYR A 433 14.88 -4.72 -6.75
N ASP A 434 15.68 -5.24 -5.81
CA ASP A 434 16.58 -6.37 -6.02
C ASP A 434 15.95 -7.63 -5.42
N PHE A 435 15.58 -8.60 -6.28
CA PHE A 435 14.87 -9.81 -5.87
C PHE A 435 15.75 -10.79 -5.10
N HIS A 436 17.06 -10.80 -5.35
CA HIS A 436 18.00 -11.63 -4.59
C HIS A 436 18.17 -11.10 -3.17
N LYS A 437 18.32 -9.78 -3.03
CA LYS A 437 18.51 -9.11 -1.73
C LYS A 437 17.19 -8.80 -1.02
N LYS A 438 16.05 -8.91 -1.72
CA LYS A 438 14.71 -8.46 -1.28
C LYS A 438 14.74 -7.02 -0.76
N GLN A 439 15.45 -6.16 -1.48
CA GLN A 439 15.75 -4.80 -1.05
C GLN A 439 15.21 -3.78 -2.04
N GLN A 440 14.52 -2.77 -1.51
CA GLN A 440 14.11 -1.58 -2.24
C GLN A 440 15.09 -0.43 -1.97
N LYS A 441 15.49 0.28 -3.03
CA LYS A 441 16.24 1.55 -2.95
C LYS A 441 15.57 2.58 -3.86
N GLU A 442 15.31 3.78 -3.33
CA GLU A 442 14.82 4.92 -4.11
C GLU A 442 15.97 5.89 -4.38
N VAL A 443 16.21 6.19 -5.65
CA VAL A 443 17.36 6.94 -6.15
C VAL A 443 16.91 8.29 -6.70
N LEU A 444 17.61 9.36 -6.33
CA LEU A 444 17.43 10.69 -6.89
C LEU A 444 18.21 10.81 -8.21
N ILE A 445 17.50 10.65 -9.33
CA ILE A 445 18.08 10.73 -10.67
C ILE A 445 18.47 12.17 -11.00
N ARG A 446 17.55 13.10 -10.76
CA ARG A 446 17.74 14.53 -11.01
C ARG A 446 16.90 15.39 -10.07
N SER A 447 17.52 16.34 -9.37
CA SER A 447 16.79 17.34 -8.57
C SER A 447 16.57 18.68 -9.29
N CYS A 448 15.56 19.41 -8.80
CA CYS A 448 15.15 20.75 -9.23
C CYS A 448 14.88 20.85 -10.74
N PHE A 449 14.33 19.80 -11.33
CA PHE A 449 13.82 19.80 -12.70
C PHE A 449 12.47 20.55 -12.78
N GLN A 450 11.89 20.65 -13.96
CA GLN A 450 10.55 21.23 -14.09
C GLN A 450 9.54 20.27 -13.44
N PRO A 451 8.66 20.73 -12.53
CA PRO A 451 7.64 19.90 -11.93
C PRO A 451 6.49 19.68 -12.92
N ASP A 452 6.74 18.77 -13.86
CA ASP A 452 5.88 18.36 -14.97
C ASP A 452 5.88 16.83 -15.09
N ASP A 453 4.72 16.18 -15.06
CA ASP A 453 4.63 14.71 -15.08
C ASP A 453 5.18 14.06 -16.37
N HIS A 454 5.34 14.87 -17.42
CA HIS A 454 5.94 14.50 -18.71
C HIS A 454 7.46 14.32 -18.64
N ASP A 455 8.10 14.77 -17.56
CA ASP A 455 9.54 14.73 -17.37
C ASP A 455 10.00 13.42 -16.70
N ASN A 456 9.09 12.44 -16.55
CA ASN A 456 9.42 11.12 -16.01
C ASN A 456 10.50 10.41 -16.86
N PRO A 457 11.36 9.59 -16.23
CA PRO A 457 12.49 8.99 -16.94
C PRO A 457 12.07 7.72 -17.69
N THR A 458 12.89 7.32 -18.67
CA THR A 458 12.82 6.02 -19.34
C THR A 458 14.13 5.26 -19.26
N PHE A 459 14.07 3.94 -19.36
CA PHE A 459 15.19 3.04 -19.09
C PHE A 459 15.60 2.25 -20.32
N LEU A 460 16.87 1.88 -20.39
CA LEU A 460 17.43 0.97 -21.38
C LEU A 460 18.54 0.14 -20.73
N ILE A 461 18.55 -1.16 -20.96
CA ILE A 461 19.68 -2.02 -20.58
C ILE A 461 20.68 -2.06 -21.73
N LEU A 462 21.92 -1.69 -21.44
CA LEU A 462 23.02 -1.72 -22.41
C LEU A 462 23.54 -3.16 -22.60
N PRO A 463 24.29 -3.45 -23.69
CA PRO A 463 24.86 -4.78 -23.92
C PRO A 463 25.85 -5.23 -22.83
N ASP A 464 26.44 -4.28 -22.10
CA ASP A 464 27.28 -4.53 -20.92
C ASP A 464 26.49 -4.59 -19.60
N GLU A 465 25.17 -4.74 -19.70
CA GLU A 465 24.21 -4.90 -18.61
C GLU A 465 24.06 -3.67 -17.70
N ARG A 466 24.72 -2.56 -18.01
CA ARG A 466 24.51 -1.28 -17.31
C ARG A 466 23.15 -0.67 -17.68
N VAL A 467 22.58 0.08 -16.74
CA VAL A 467 21.28 0.73 -16.91
C VAL A 467 21.50 2.16 -17.39
N MET A 468 20.98 2.50 -18.55
CA MET A 468 20.93 3.85 -19.09
C MET A 468 19.55 4.45 -18.86
N ILE A 469 19.51 5.69 -18.38
CA ILE A 469 18.27 6.41 -18.05
C ILE A 469 18.21 7.69 -18.87
N PHE A 470 17.13 7.92 -19.60
CA PHE A 470 16.87 9.13 -20.39
C PHE A 470 15.75 9.97 -19.78
N TYR A 471 15.87 11.29 -19.88
CA TYR A 471 14.82 12.24 -19.49
C TYR A 471 14.98 13.57 -20.24
N SER A 472 13.90 14.36 -20.33
CA SER A 472 13.88 15.65 -21.02
C SER A 472 12.78 16.51 -20.44
N ARG A 473 12.91 17.84 -20.52
CA ARG A 473 11.82 18.76 -20.20
C ARG A 473 10.77 18.77 -21.30
N HIS A 474 9.50 18.73 -20.94
CA HIS A 474 8.37 18.68 -21.85
C HIS A 474 8.37 19.80 -22.90
N THR A 475 8.94 19.52 -24.08
CA THR A 475 8.98 20.43 -25.23
C THR A 475 9.51 21.83 -24.93
N ASP A 476 10.42 21.90 -23.96
CA ASP A 476 10.96 23.15 -23.45
C ASP A 476 12.45 23.32 -23.81
N GLU A 477 13.20 22.22 -23.82
CA GLU A 477 14.63 22.23 -24.10
C GLU A 477 14.97 21.37 -25.32
N ARG A 478 16.03 21.76 -26.03
CA ARG A 478 16.56 21.07 -27.21
C ARG A 478 17.63 20.06 -26.84
N CYS A 479 17.31 19.20 -25.87
CA CYS A 479 18.20 18.12 -25.49
C CYS A 479 17.51 17.03 -24.67
N PHE A 480 18.03 15.81 -24.82
CA PHE A 480 17.86 14.77 -23.82
C PHE A 480 18.99 14.83 -22.82
N TYR A 481 18.65 14.55 -21.56
CA TYR A 481 19.59 14.23 -20.52
C TYR A 481 19.68 12.71 -20.39
N TYR A 482 20.85 12.21 -20.03
CA TYR A 482 21.00 10.80 -19.69
C TYR A 482 22.04 10.57 -18.59
N ARG A 483 21.88 9.43 -17.92
CA ARG A 483 22.83 8.89 -16.93
C ARG A 483 22.95 7.39 -17.14
N ILE A 484 24.12 6.83 -16.83
CA ILE A 484 24.39 5.39 -16.95
C ILE A 484 24.89 4.89 -15.58
N SER A 485 24.42 3.73 -15.13
CA SER A 485 24.95 3.11 -13.92
C SER A 485 26.44 2.78 -14.10
N ARG A 486 27.25 2.87 -13.04
CA ARG A 486 28.65 2.42 -13.12
C ARG A 486 28.74 0.90 -13.12
N GLU A 487 27.92 0.27 -12.29
CA GLU A 487 27.83 -1.17 -12.17
C GLU A 487 26.66 -1.73 -12.99
N PRO A 488 26.82 -2.93 -13.59
CA PRO A 488 25.73 -3.68 -14.21
C PRO A 488 24.47 -3.78 -13.34
N GLY A 489 23.34 -3.40 -13.91
CA GLY A 489 22.02 -3.46 -13.27
C GLY A 489 21.86 -2.64 -11.97
N ASP A 490 22.78 -1.74 -11.59
CA ASP A 490 22.68 -1.06 -10.28
C ASP A 490 22.56 0.46 -10.41
N ILE A 491 21.32 0.96 -10.49
CA ILE A 491 21.04 2.40 -10.56
C ILE A 491 21.38 3.14 -9.26
N THR A 492 21.79 2.45 -8.19
CA THR A 492 22.36 3.13 -7.02
C THR A 492 23.76 3.69 -7.29
N THR A 493 24.37 3.32 -8.42
CA THR A 493 25.74 3.70 -8.80
C THR A 493 25.81 4.67 -9.99
N LEU A 494 24.75 5.44 -10.25
CA LEU A 494 24.67 6.33 -11.43
C LEU A 494 25.87 7.26 -11.59
N GLY A 495 26.41 7.29 -12.81
CA GLY A 495 27.47 8.19 -13.26
C GLY A 495 27.00 9.63 -13.45
N GLU A 496 27.81 10.41 -14.17
CA GLU A 496 27.54 11.83 -14.44
C GLU A 496 26.30 12.02 -15.34
N GLU A 497 25.62 13.16 -15.16
CA GLU A 497 24.58 13.60 -16.09
C GLU A 497 25.23 14.15 -17.37
N LYS A 498 24.72 13.68 -18.51
CA LYS A 498 25.17 14.06 -19.84
C LYS A 498 24.00 14.50 -20.69
N LYS A 499 24.30 15.14 -21.83
CA LYS A 499 23.30 15.66 -22.76
C LYS A 499 23.49 15.13 -24.17
N ILE A 500 22.38 14.93 -24.87
CA ILE A 500 22.28 14.81 -26.32
C ILE A 500 21.63 16.09 -26.82
N ILE A 501 22.40 16.96 -27.46
CA ILE A 501 21.88 18.23 -27.99
C ILE A 501 21.19 17.99 -29.33
N THR A 502 20.02 18.60 -29.52
CA THR A 502 19.22 18.53 -30.74
C THR A 502 18.98 19.94 -31.29
N GLU A 503 18.53 20.05 -32.54
CA GLU A 503 18.12 21.35 -33.11
C GLU A 503 16.73 21.79 -32.67
N ASN A 504 15.87 20.82 -32.33
CA ASN A 504 14.46 21.01 -31.99
C ASN A 504 14.19 20.53 -30.56
N ASN A 505 13.10 21.02 -29.96
CA ASN A 505 12.73 20.64 -28.60
C ASN A 505 12.41 19.14 -28.52
N THR A 506 12.65 18.55 -27.37
CA THR A 506 12.52 17.09 -27.14
C THR A 506 11.48 16.78 -26.08
N THR A 507 10.77 15.65 -26.22
CA THR A 507 9.93 15.09 -25.16
C THR A 507 9.64 13.61 -25.43
N TYR A 508 9.40 12.84 -24.38
CA TYR A 508 9.02 11.41 -24.42
C TYR A 508 10.08 10.51 -25.08
N PRO A 509 11.28 10.38 -24.49
CA PRO A 509 12.31 9.51 -25.03
C PRO A 509 11.88 8.03 -24.95
N SER A 510 11.92 7.33 -26.08
CA SER A 510 11.71 5.88 -26.19
C SER A 510 12.91 5.20 -26.86
N PRO A 511 13.85 4.65 -26.07
CA PRO A 511 15.06 4.02 -26.57
C PRO A 511 14.87 2.53 -26.91
N PHE A 512 15.60 2.03 -27.90
CA PHE A 512 15.63 0.62 -28.33
C PHE A 512 17.05 0.18 -28.70
N ILE A 513 17.40 -1.05 -28.37
CA ILE A 513 18.53 -1.80 -28.95
C ILE A 513 17.93 -3.05 -29.57
N LEU A 514 18.35 -3.39 -30.79
CA LEU A 514 17.75 -4.45 -31.60
C LEU A 514 18.79 -5.50 -31.95
N SER A 515 18.40 -6.78 -31.97
CA SER A 515 19.37 -7.87 -32.11
C SER A 515 20.07 -7.94 -33.47
N ASP A 516 19.48 -7.40 -34.53
CA ASP A 516 20.14 -7.29 -35.84
C ASP A 516 21.09 -6.08 -35.93
N ASP A 517 21.01 -5.12 -35.00
CA ASP A 517 21.95 -3.99 -34.86
C ASP A 517 22.27 -3.69 -33.37
N PRO A 518 23.02 -4.58 -32.70
CA PRO A 518 23.25 -4.49 -31.25
C PRO A 518 24.21 -3.38 -30.84
N ASP A 519 24.89 -2.75 -31.81
CA ASP A 519 25.93 -1.74 -31.60
C ASP A 519 25.37 -0.31 -31.57
N HIS A 520 24.05 -0.14 -31.67
CA HIS A 520 23.41 1.16 -31.72
C HIS A 520 22.14 1.24 -30.89
N ILE A 521 21.82 2.47 -30.45
CA ILE A 521 20.58 2.81 -29.77
C ILE A 521 19.71 3.58 -30.76
N TYR A 522 18.48 3.11 -30.98
CA TYR A 522 17.46 3.86 -31.71
C TYR A 522 16.61 4.62 -30.70
N LEU A 523 16.65 5.94 -30.74
CA LEU A 523 15.87 6.80 -29.86
C LEU A 523 14.70 7.39 -30.64
N CYS A 524 13.47 7.11 -30.21
CA CYS A 524 12.24 7.68 -30.75
C CYS A 524 11.64 8.70 -29.78
N TRP A 525 11.05 9.78 -30.28
CA TRP A 525 10.44 10.81 -29.43
C TRP A 525 9.47 11.71 -30.20
N ARG A 526 8.85 12.69 -29.51
CA ARG A 526 8.13 13.80 -30.16
C ARG A 526 9.04 15.02 -30.25
N GLY A 527 9.38 15.43 -31.47
CA GLY A 527 10.45 16.41 -31.70
C GLY A 527 10.17 17.38 -32.84
N ILE A 528 10.77 17.11 -34.00
CA ILE A 528 10.74 17.98 -35.18
C ILE A 528 9.27 18.24 -35.56
N GLY A 529 8.89 19.52 -35.64
CA GLY A 529 7.52 19.92 -35.94
C GLY A 529 6.46 19.41 -34.96
N TRP A 530 6.84 18.97 -33.75
CA TRP A 530 5.98 18.26 -32.78
C TRP A 530 5.52 16.87 -33.23
N HIS A 531 6.23 16.25 -34.17
CA HIS A 531 5.89 14.96 -34.75
C HIS A 531 6.84 13.85 -34.27
N PRO A 532 6.46 12.58 -34.50
CA PRO A 532 7.33 11.42 -34.31
C PRO A 532 8.70 11.64 -34.99
N THR A 533 9.76 11.53 -34.21
CA THR A 533 11.14 11.74 -34.61
C THR A 533 11.99 10.57 -34.16
N ILE A 534 12.98 10.18 -34.96
CA ILE A 534 13.94 9.12 -34.64
C ILE A 534 15.37 9.59 -34.85
N ALA A 535 16.30 9.05 -34.06
CA ALA A 535 17.74 9.09 -34.33
C ALA A 535 18.38 7.75 -33.97
N LYS A 536 19.47 7.43 -34.67
CA LYS A 536 20.38 6.32 -34.37
C LYS A 536 21.60 6.89 -33.64
N LEU A 537 21.90 6.33 -32.48
CA LEU A 537 22.97 6.75 -31.58
C LEU A 537 24.00 5.64 -31.45
N SER A 538 25.26 6.01 -31.26
CA SER A 538 26.31 5.06 -30.86
C SER A 538 26.01 4.50 -29.47
N LEU A 539 26.54 3.31 -29.16
CA LEU A 539 26.69 2.90 -27.76
C LEU A 539 27.62 3.87 -26.98
N PRO A 540 27.50 3.93 -25.65
CA PRO A 540 28.38 4.74 -24.82
C PRO A 540 29.84 4.32 -24.92
N ASP A 541 30.74 5.28 -25.12
CA ASP A 541 32.19 5.06 -25.05
C ASP A 541 32.66 4.79 -23.60
N LYS A 542 33.98 4.59 -23.40
CA LYS A 542 34.56 4.37 -22.06
C LYS A 542 34.36 5.52 -21.06
N LYS A 543 34.00 6.70 -21.55
CA LYS A 543 33.69 7.87 -20.74
C LYS A 543 32.18 8.09 -20.68
N ASP A 544 31.37 7.15 -21.16
CA ASP A 544 29.91 7.24 -21.28
C ASP A 544 29.42 8.32 -22.25
N ASN A 545 30.22 8.75 -23.23
CA ASN A 545 29.72 9.66 -24.29
C ASN A 545 29.05 8.86 -25.41
N ILE A 546 28.04 9.46 -26.02
CA ILE A 546 27.37 8.91 -27.20
C ILE A 546 27.41 9.93 -28.35
N ASN A 547 27.31 9.44 -29.58
CA ASN A 547 27.20 10.25 -30.79
C ASN A 547 25.87 10.01 -31.49
N VAL A 548 25.31 11.04 -32.11
CA VAL A 548 24.22 10.87 -33.08
C VAL A 548 24.86 10.49 -34.42
N GLU A 549 24.58 9.30 -34.91
CA GLU A 549 25.20 8.77 -36.12
C GLU A 549 24.27 8.85 -37.34
N TRP A 550 22.96 8.88 -37.12
CA TRP A 550 21.96 9.14 -38.14
C TRP A 550 20.73 9.83 -37.54
N GLY A 551 20.19 10.82 -38.25
CA GLY A 551 19.11 11.69 -37.76
C GLY A 551 19.62 12.85 -36.90
N PRO A 552 18.72 13.55 -36.18
CA PRO A 552 17.28 13.28 -36.06
C PRO A 552 16.47 13.47 -37.35
N TYR A 553 15.53 12.57 -37.62
CA TYR A 553 14.59 12.67 -38.75
C TYR A 553 13.13 12.60 -38.29
N GLN A 554 12.29 13.44 -38.88
CA GLN A 554 10.84 13.40 -38.70
C GLN A 554 10.27 12.25 -39.53
N LEU A 555 9.50 11.36 -38.89
CA LEU A 555 8.95 10.17 -39.55
C LEU A 555 7.76 10.51 -40.45
N VAL A 556 6.84 11.31 -39.91
CA VAL A 556 5.54 11.59 -40.53
C VAL A 556 5.15 13.05 -40.33
N GLN A 557 4.36 13.59 -41.25
CA GLN A 557 3.76 14.92 -41.16
C GLN A 557 2.26 14.78 -41.34
N SER A 558 1.50 15.12 -40.30
CA SER A 558 0.05 15.13 -40.36
C SER A 558 -0.49 16.53 -40.63
N THR A 559 -1.77 16.57 -41.02
CA THR A 559 -2.53 17.83 -41.14
C THR A 559 -2.89 18.45 -39.79
N GLY A 560 -2.84 17.67 -38.71
CA GLY A 560 -3.14 18.11 -37.35
C GLY A 560 -1.88 18.60 -36.61
N ALA A 561 -2.08 19.33 -35.52
CA ALA A 561 -0.98 19.80 -34.67
C ALA A 561 -0.71 18.82 -33.52
N ARG A 562 0.58 18.59 -33.22
CA ARG A 562 1.07 17.87 -32.04
C ARG A 562 0.47 16.46 -31.89
N PRO A 563 0.65 15.57 -32.88
CA PRO A 563 0.24 14.18 -32.75
C PRO A 563 0.95 13.49 -31.59
N TYR A 564 0.30 12.49 -31.01
CA TYR A 564 0.89 11.61 -30.01
C TYR A 564 1.27 10.29 -30.65
N ALA A 565 2.36 9.68 -30.19
CA ALA A 565 2.84 8.40 -30.69
C ALA A 565 3.27 7.47 -29.57
N LYS A 566 3.10 6.17 -29.83
CA LYS A 566 3.58 5.06 -28.99
C LYS A 566 4.46 4.17 -29.84
N TYR A 567 5.53 3.67 -29.24
CA TYR A 567 6.55 2.86 -29.90
C TYR A 567 6.70 1.51 -29.18
N THR A 568 7.01 0.46 -29.94
CA THR A 568 7.51 -0.82 -29.41
C THR A 568 8.42 -1.46 -30.46
N SER A 569 8.97 -2.64 -30.19
CA SER A 569 9.80 -3.37 -31.15
C SER A 569 9.52 -4.86 -31.10
N ASN A 570 9.82 -5.55 -32.21
CA ASN A 570 9.93 -7.01 -32.24
C ASN A 570 11.25 -7.55 -31.66
N GLY A 571 12.12 -6.68 -31.12
CA GLY A 571 13.40 -7.03 -30.52
C GLY A 571 14.50 -7.41 -31.52
N LYS A 572 14.24 -7.27 -32.82
CA LYS A 572 15.12 -7.77 -33.87
C LYS A 572 15.52 -6.73 -34.90
N ASP A 573 14.58 -6.28 -35.72
CA ASP A 573 14.83 -5.50 -36.93
C ASP A 573 13.77 -4.42 -37.19
N LYS A 574 12.66 -4.43 -36.44
CA LYS A 574 11.56 -3.49 -36.63
C LYS A 574 11.21 -2.74 -35.36
N ILE A 575 11.03 -1.43 -35.52
CA ILE A 575 10.36 -0.57 -34.53
C ILE A 575 8.96 -0.30 -35.04
N LEU A 576 7.96 -0.61 -34.23
CA LEU A 576 6.57 -0.37 -34.52
C LEU A 576 6.16 0.95 -33.88
N PHE A 577 5.34 1.72 -34.56
CA PHE A 577 4.73 2.88 -33.93
C PHE A 577 3.33 3.14 -34.44
N THR A 578 2.52 3.67 -33.54
CA THR A 578 1.15 4.10 -33.79
C THR A 578 1.00 5.52 -33.29
N TYR A 579 0.22 6.32 -34.02
CA TYR A 579 0.14 7.74 -33.79
C TYR A 579 -1.18 8.33 -34.29
N THR A 580 -1.54 9.51 -33.78
CA THR A 580 -2.79 10.20 -34.14
C THR A 580 -2.60 11.25 -35.23
N THR A 581 -3.69 11.74 -35.81
CA THR A 581 -3.64 12.92 -36.71
C THR A 581 -3.15 14.16 -35.96
N GLY A 582 -3.57 14.36 -34.71
CA GLY A 582 -3.19 15.52 -33.89
C GLY A 582 -3.50 15.33 -32.41
N HIS A 583 -3.45 16.42 -31.65
CA HIS A 583 -3.80 16.45 -30.24
C HIS A 583 -5.31 16.29 -30.06
N PRO A 584 -5.82 15.33 -29.26
CA PRO A 584 -7.25 15.05 -29.16
C PRO A 584 -8.07 16.23 -28.62
N ASP A 585 -7.49 17.10 -27.80
CA ASP A 585 -8.22 18.31 -27.39
C ASP A 585 -8.56 19.29 -28.53
N GLN A 586 -7.82 19.24 -29.63
CA GLN A 586 -7.90 20.22 -30.71
C GLN A 586 -8.32 19.62 -32.05
N GLU A 587 -8.08 18.34 -32.23
CA GLU A 587 -8.28 17.65 -33.49
C GLU A 587 -9.61 16.89 -33.48
N SER A 588 -10.51 17.18 -34.43
CA SER A 588 -11.71 16.38 -34.76
C SER A 588 -11.97 16.42 -36.27
N PRO A 589 -12.17 15.27 -36.95
CA PRO A 589 -11.90 13.95 -36.42
C PRO A 589 -10.41 13.75 -36.14
N ASN A 590 -10.08 12.80 -35.26
CA ASN A 590 -8.69 12.40 -34.97
C ASN A 590 -8.52 10.91 -35.29
N PHE A 591 -7.83 10.60 -36.39
CA PHE A 591 -7.61 9.21 -36.85
C PHE A 591 -6.43 8.58 -36.12
N LEU A 592 -6.37 7.24 -36.17
CA LEU A 592 -5.28 6.44 -35.63
C LEU A 592 -4.56 5.70 -36.76
N TYR A 593 -3.23 5.78 -36.77
CA TYR A 593 -2.36 5.20 -37.80
C TYR A 593 -1.35 4.23 -37.19
N PHE A 594 -0.76 3.40 -38.05
CA PHE A 594 0.26 2.42 -37.70
C PHE A 594 1.31 2.28 -38.81
N ASN A 595 2.58 2.19 -38.43
CA ASN A 595 3.69 1.90 -39.33
C ASN A 595 4.84 1.12 -38.66
N TYR A 596 5.67 0.50 -39.50
CA TYR A 596 6.97 -0.03 -39.11
C TYR A 596 8.10 0.89 -39.57
N ILE A 597 9.19 0.90 -38.80
CA ILE A 597 10.51 1.36 -39.21
C ILE A 597 11.37 0.10 -39.35
N ASP A 598 11.87 -0.16 -40.57
CA ASP A 598 12.84 -1.22 -40.82
C ASP A 598 14.25 -0.65 -40.62
N ILE A 599 15.03 -1.24 -39.72
CA ILE A 599 16.35 -0.70 -39.36
C ILE A 599 17.45 -1.01 -40.38
N HIS A 600 17.24 -2.00 -41.25
CA HIS A 600 18.19 -2.38 -42.29
C HIS A 600 18.13 -1.40 -43.46
N THR A 601 16.91 -1.01 -43.83
CA THR A 601 16.66 -0.12 -44.97
C THR A 601 16.51 1.35 -44.56
N LEU A 602 16.21 1.62 -43.27
CA LEU A 602 15.84 2.95 -42.75
C LEU A 602 14.62 3.54 -43.49
N GLN A 603 13.69 2.65 -43.83
CA GLN A 603 12.44 2.98 -44.52
C GLN A 603 11.23 2.83 -43.59
N LEU A 604 10.19 3.58 -43.91
CA LEU A 604 8.88 3.48 -43.31
C LEU A 604 8.03 2.48 -44.10
N GLU A 605 7.37 1.55 -43.42
CA GLU A 605 6.48 0.55 -44.04
C GLU A 605 5.08 0.57 -43.42
N ASP A 606 4.07 0.17 -44.19
CA ASP A 606 2.72 -0.11 -43.68
C ASP A 606 2.62 -1.50 -43.01
N VAL A 607 1.45 -1.84 -42.48
CA VAL A 607 1.25 -3.13 -41.78
C VAL A 607 1.45 -4.38 -42.67
N LYS A 608 1.46 -4.22 -44.00
CA LYS A 608 1.72 -5.29 -44.99
C LYS A 608 3.18 -5.38 -45.40
N GLY A 609 4.03 -4.45 -44.95
CA GLY A 609 5.43 -4.34 -45.37
C GLY A 609 5.62 -3.60 -46.70
N ASN A 610 4.61 -2.84 -47.17
CA ASN A 610 4.82 -1.98 -48.34
C ASN A 610 5.62 -0.74 -47.91
N VAL A 611 6.66 -0.41 -48.66
CA VAL A 611 7.48 0.78 -48.42
C VAL A 611 6.68 2.05 -48.74
N LEU A 612 6.67 2.99 -47.79
CA LEU A 612 6.00 4.29 -47.90
C LEU A 612 6.99 5.41 -48.22
N SER A 613 8.13 5.43 -47.54
CA SER A 613 9.19 6.42 -47.76
C SER A 613 10.54 5.95 -47.20
N THR A 614 11.62 6.55 -47.69
CA THR A 614 12.92 6.53 -47.01
C THR A 614 12.94 7.66 -45.99
N ILE A 615 13.26 7.37 -44.73
CA ILE A 615 13.09 8.33 -43.63
C ILE A 615 13.97 9.58 -43.80
N ALA A 616 15.18 9.42 -44.32
CA ALA A 616 16.13 10.53 -44.51
C ALA A 616 15.72 11.51 -45.63
N ASP A 617 14.82 11.10 -46.54
CA ASP A 617 14.39 11.93 -47.67
C ASP A 617 13.30 12.95 -47.28
N GLY A 618 12.65 12.74 -46.13
CA GLY A 618 11.63 13.64 -45.58
C GLY A 618 10.44 12.89 -44.97
N PRO A 619 9.56 13.61 -44.25
CA PRO A 619 8.44 13.00 -43.55
C PRO A 619 7.35 12.51 -44.51
N PHE A 620 6.83 11.31 -44.26
CA PHE A 620 5.68 10.78 -44.98
C PHE A 620 4.41 11.58 -44.64
N GLN A 621 3.66 11.99 -45.66
CA GLN A 621 2.50 12.87 -45.49
C GLN A 621 1.24 12.06 -45.19
N ILE A 622 0.56 12.37 -44.08
CA ILE A 622 -0.68 11.71 -43.68
C ILE A 622 -1.82 12.73 -43.46
N ASN A 623 -3.07 12.33 -43.71
CA ASN A 623 -4.24 13.18 -43.46
C ASN A 623 -5.51 12.39 -43.11
N LYS A 624 -6.57 13.11 -42.75
CA LYS A 624 -7.86 12.58 -42.26
C LYS A 624 -8.99 12.59 -43.30
N ARG A 625 -8.65 12.52 -44.60
CA ARG A 625 -9.64 12.53 -45.69
C ARG A 625 -9.85 11.13 -46.26
N SER A 626 -11.02 10.88 -46.83
CA SER A 626 -11.38 9.60 -47.44
C SER A 626 -10.41 9.20 -48.56
N GLU A 627 -9.89 10.16 -49.33
CA GLU A 627 -8.93 9.86 -50.40
C GLU A 627 -7.61 9.27 -49.84
N TYR A 628 -7.19 9.70 -48.65
CA TYR A 628 -6.01 9.10 -47.99
C TYR A 628 -6.30 7.68 -47.53
N VAL A 629 -7.49 7.42 -46.97
CA VAL A 629 -7.91 6.08 -46.54
C VAL A 629 -7.95 5.12 -47.72
N GLU A 630 -8.46 5.57 -48.87
CA GLU A 630 -8.47 4.79 -50.11
C GLU A 630 -7.06 4.53 -50.67
N GLN A 631 -6.16 5.53 -50.58
CA GLN A 631 -4.81 5.43 -51.10
C GLN A 631 -3.86 4.59 -50.21
N TYR A 632 -3.99 4.71 -48.88
CA TYR A 632 -3.10 4.08 -47.90
C TYR A 632 -3.88 3.31 -46.81
N PRO A 633 -4.77 2.37 -47.17
CA PRO A 633 -5.67 1.71 -46.21
C PRO A 633 -4.93 0.93 -45.13
N TYR A 634 -3.73 0.42 -45.43
CA TYR A 634 -2.90 -0.37 -44.52
C TYR A 634 -2.10 0.47 -43.51
N THR A 635 -2.14 1.81 -43.63
CA THR A 635 -1.59 2.73 -42.63
C THR A 635 -2.62 3.15 -41.58
N VAL A 636 -3.91 2.95 -41.87
CA VAL A 636 -5.02 3.42 -41.04
C VAL A 636 -5.50 2.28 -40.14
N VAL A 637 -5.44 2.50 -38.83
CA VAL A 637 -6.01 1.60 -37.81
C VAL A 637 -7.49 1.90 -37.66
N ASP A 638 -7.84 3.20 -37.60
CA ASP A 638 -9.20 3.66 -37.39
C ASP A 638 -9.40 5.10 -37.92
N SER A 639 -10.60 5.38 -38.41
CA SER A 639 -10.97 6.65 -39.07
C SER A 639 -12.35 7.13 -38.61
N PRO A 640 -12.52 7.54 -37.34
CA PRO A 640 -13.80 7.97 -36.78
C PRO A 640 -14.29 9.34 -37.29
N GLU A 641 -15.54 9.65 -37.00
CA GLU A 641 -16.03 11.05 -37.01
C GLU A 641 -15.63 11.81 -35.73
N GLU A 642 -15.42 11.08 -34.62
CA GLU A 642 -14.95 11.61 -33.34
C GLU A 642 -13.41 11.60 -33.25
N ARG A 643 -12.86 11.29 -32.07
CA ARG A 643 -11.44 11.40 -31.79
C ARG A 643 -10.90 10.14 -31.16
N ASP A 644 -9.91 9.54 -31.80
CA ASP A 644 -9.13 8.47 -31.19
C ASP A 644 -7.87 9.01 -30.51
N TRP A 645 -7.44 8.29 -29.49
CA TRP A 645 -6.16 8.50 -28.83
C TRP A 645 -5.53 7.16 -28.44
N VAL A 646 -4.21 7.15 -28.26
CA VAL A 646 -3.43 5.93 -28.17
C VAL A 646 -2.80 5.75 -26.78
N TRP A 647 -2.89 4.54 -26.24
CA TRP A 647 -2.38 4.19 -24.92
C TRP A 647 -1.14 3.30 -25.00
N GLN A 648 -1.20 2.22 -25.79
CA GLN A 648 -0.11 1.27 -25.90
C GLN A 648 -0.18 0.50 -27.22
N ILE A 649 0.97 0.02 -27.67
CA ILE A 649 1.13 -0.94 -28.75
C ILE A 649 1.91 -2.15 -28.24
N ALA A 650 1.51 -3.35 -28.64
CA ALA A 650 2.21 -4.60 -28.38
C ALA A 650 2.18 -5.50 -29.64
N ILE A 651 2.82 -6.66 -29.55
CA ILE A 651 2.89 -7.64 -30.62
C ILE A 651 2.30 -8.95 -30.10
N ASP A 652 1.33 -9.53 -30.80
CA ASP A 652 0.76 -10.82 -30.44
C ASP A 652 1.70 -11.99 -30.77
N LYS A 653 1.36 -13.21 -30.33
CA LYS A 653 2.19 -14.40 -30.55
C LYS A 653 2.48 -14.68 -32.04
N PRO A 654 1.52 -14.51 -32.97
CA PRO A 654 1.80 -14.56 -34.42
C PRO A 654 2.73 -13.47 -34.98
N GLY A 655 3.03 -12.41 -34.23
CA GLY A 655 3.83 -11.28 -34.70
C GLY A 655 3.01 -10.12 -35.26
N ASN A 656 1.69 -10.12 -35.10
CA ASN A 656 0.83 -9.02 -35.52
C ASN A 656 0.73 -7.92 -34.46
N PRO A 657 0.59 -6.65 -34.89
CA PRO A 657 0.42 -5.54 -33.96
C PRO A 657 -0.97 -5.54 -33.31
N VAL A 658 -0.97 -5.18 -32.03
CA VAL A 658 -2.18 -4.94 -31.23
C VAL A 658 -2.05 -3.58 -30.53
N ILE A 659 -3.15 -2.84 -30.43
CA ILE A 659 -3.18 -1.46 -29.96
C ILE A 659 -4.29 -1.28 -28.93
N ALA A 660 -3.92 -0.73 -27.78
CA ALA A 660 -4.84 -0.20 -26.79
C ALA A 660 -5.13 1.26 -27.12
N MET A 661 -6.41 1.57 -27.33
CA MET A 661 -6.84 2.91 -27.73
C MET A 661 -8.10 3.34 -26.98
N VAL A 662 -8.34 4.65 -26.96
CA VAL A 662 -9.56 5.25 -26.43
C VAL A 662 -10.23 6.07 -27.52
N ARG A 663 -11.57 5.97 -27.60
CA ARG A 663 -12.40 6.90 -28.36
C ARG A 663 -13.03 7.91 -27.41
N ILE A 664 -12.96 9.18 -27.78
CA ILE A 664 -13.46 10.30 -26.99
C ILE A 664 -14.61 10.96 -27.76
N SER A 665 -15.75 11.12 -27.09
CA SER A 665 -16.94 11.76 -27.65
C SER A 665 -16.68 13.23 -28.03
N GLU A 666 -17.55 13.78 -28.89
CA GLU A 666 -17.41 15.16 -29.38
C GLU A 666 -17.39 16.20 -28.25
N ASP A 667 -18.20 15.97 -27.22
CA ASP A 667 -18.28 16.81 -26.02
C ASP A 667 -17.24 16.50 -24.94
N LYS A 668 -16.40 15.49 -25.16
CA LYS A 668 -15.34 14.99 -24.26
C LYS A 668 -15.85 14.50 -22.90
N THR A 669 -17.12 14.11 -22.79
CA THR A 669 -17.70 13.61 -21.53
C THR A 669 -17.66 12.08 -21.43
N SER A 670 -17.48 11.39 -22.56
CA SER A 670 -17.48 9.94 -22.65
C SER A 670 -16.21 9.43 -23.33
N HIS A 671 -15.51 8.56 -22.61
CA HIS A 671 -14.32 7.83 -23.05
C HIS A 671 -14.64 6.34 -23.11
N ASN A 672 -14.30 5.69 -24.21
CA ASN A 672 -14.51 4.25 -24.41
C ASN A 672 -13.20 3.58 -24.81
N TYR A 673 -12.79 2.55 -24.07
CA TYR A 673 -11.59 1.78 -24.40
C TYR A 673 -11.89 0.72 -25.46
N TYR A 674 -10.95 0.56 -26.39
CA TYR A 674 -10.98 -0.46 -27.43
C TYR A 674 -9.64 -1.19 -27.54
N TYR A 675 -9.73 -2.44 -27.97
CA TYR A 675 -8.62 -3.27 -28.40
C TYR A 675 -8.66 -3.37 -29.92
N ALA A 676 -7.67 -2.79 -30.59
CA ALA A 676 -7.50 -2.90 -32.02
C ALA A 676 -6.40 -3.91 -32.34
N HIS A 677 -6.63 -4.86 -33.25
CA HIS A 677 -5.64 -5.87 -33.63
C HIS A 677 -5.64 -6.10 -35.14
N TRP A 678 -4.46 -6.37 -35.68
CA TRP A 678 -4.30 -6.78 -37.07
C TRP A 678 -4.47 -8.28 -37.22
N THR A 679 -5.41 -8.70 -38.07
CA THR A 679 -5.73 -10.13 -38.29
C THR A 679 -4.82 -10.83 -39.30
N GLY A 680 -3.80 -10.14 -39.82
CA GLY A 680 -3.05 -10.54 -41.01
C GLY A 680 -3.67 -10.04 -42.34
N LYS A 681 -4.95 -9.60 -42.30
CA LYS A 681 -5.71 -9.14 -43.48
C LYS A 681 -6.35 -7.77 -43.30
N GLU A 682 -6.89 -7.50 -42.12
CA GLU A 682 -7.61 -6.27 -41.79
C GLU A 682 -7.41 -5.91 -40.30
N TRP A 683 -7.59 -4.62 -39.98
CA TRP A 683 -7.70 -4.15 -38.61
C TRP A 683 -9.09 -4.45 -38.07
N LYS A 684 -9.15 -5.10 -36.91
CA LYS A 684 -10.38 -5.28 -36.14
C LYS A 684 -10.30 -4.49 -34.85
N LYS A 685 -11.43 -3.91 -34.46
CA LYS A 685 -11.56 -3.13 -33.22
C LYS A 685 -12.69 -3.69 -32.38
N ASN A 686 -12.36 -4.04 -31.14
CA ASN A 686 -13.29 -4.60 -30.17
C ASN A 686 -13.46 -3.64 -29.00
N PHE A 687 -14.70 -3.42 -28.56
CA PHE A 687 -15.00 -2.61 -27.38
C PHE A 687 -14.59 -3.37 -26.11
N LEU A 688 -13.92 -2.68 -25.19
CA LEU A 688 -13.49 -3.25 -23.90
C LEU A 688 -14.35 -2.77 -22.74
N ALA A 689 -14.42 -1.45 -22.57
CA ALA A 689 -15.01 -0.85 -21.38
C ALA A 689 -15.42 0.60 -21.59
N HIS A 690 -16.45 1.02 -20.85
CA HIS A 690 -16.74 2.43 -20.64
C HIS A 690 -15.70 2.99 -19.65
N ALA A 691 -14.80 3.83 -20.16
CA ALA A 691 -13.70 4.42 -19.40
C ALA A 691 -14.12 5.65 -18.58
N GLY A 692 -15.40 6.05 -18.63
CA GLY A 692 -15.88 7.24 -17.95
C GLY A 692 -15.57 8.51 -18.74
N GLY A 693 -14.82 9.43 -18.13
CA GLY A 693 -14.45 10.72 -18.71
C GLY A 693 -13.04 11.10 -18.27
N HIS A 694 -12.80 12.38 -17.97
CA HIS A 694 -11.53 12.78 -17.39
C HIS A 694 -11.36 12.23 -15.95
N PHE A 695 -10.14 11.83 -15.57
CA PHE A 695 -9.88 11.27 -14.23
C PHE A 695 -9.46 12.32 -13.19
N HIS A 696 -8.93 13.46 -13.63
CA HIS A 696 -8.38 14.51 -12.77
C HIS A 696 -9.48 15.33 -12.08
N GLN A 697 -9.14 15.92 -10.94
CA GLN A 697 -10.06 16.72 -10.11
C GLN A 697 -10.42 18.09 -10.71
N SER A 698 -9.69 18.56 -11.74
CA SER A 698 -9.93 19.88 -12.37
C SER A 698 -10.80 19.79 -13.63
N SER A 699 -12.13 19.80 -13.51
CA SER A 699 -13.09 19.51 -14.59
C SER A 699 -13.13 20.45 -15.82
N TYR A 700 -12.28 21.47 -15.88
CA TYR A 700 -12.31 22.52 -16.90
C TYR A 700 -11.08 22.51 -17.84
N ILE A 701 -10.11 21.63 -17.63
CA ILE A 701 -8.91 21.48 -18.48
C ILE A 701 -8.74 20.01 -18.90
N GLU A 702 -7.90 19.76 -19.92
CA GLU A 702 -7.40 18.42 -20.30
C GLU A 702 -8.48 17.32 -20.35
N LYS A 703 -9.70 17.67 -20.81
CA LYS A 703 -10.88 16.80 -20.70
C LYS A 703 -10.73 15.45 -21.40
N CYS A 704 -9.77 15.33 -22.32
CA CYS A 704 -9.44 14.09 -22.99
C CYS A 704 -8.64 13.09 -22.13
N TYR A 705 -8.15 13.45 -20.94
CA TYR A 705 -7.30 12.60 -20.11
C TYR A 705 -8.10 11.48 -19.43
N SER A 706 -8.15 10.30 -20.06
CA SER A 706 -8.78 9.10 -19.51
C SER A 706 -7.95 8.45 -18.39
N GLY A 707 -8.56 7.53 -17.63
CA GLY A 707 -7.90 6.79 -16.55
C GLY A 707 -6.71 5.92 -16.99
N GLY A 708 -6.64 5.52 -18.26
CA GLY A 708 -5.57 4.71 -18.85
C GLY A 708 -5.82 3.21 -18.90
N MET A 709 -5.04 2.54 -19.75
CA MET A 709 -5.06 1.09 -19.94
C MET A 709 -3.69 0.57 -20.39
N THR A 710 -3.42 -0.72 -20.16
CA THR A 710 -2.19 -1.39 -20.59
C THR A 710 -2.45 -2.82 -21.03
N ILE A 711 -1.72 -3.27 -22.06
CA ILE A 711 -1.71 -4.65 -22.58
C ILE A 711 -0.57 -5.40 -21.89
N ASP A 712 -0.85 -6.63 -21.44
CA ASP A 712 0.22 -7.55 -21.02
C ASP A 712 0.97 -8.06 -22.26
N PRO A 713 2.24 -7.68 -22.48
CA PRO A 713 2.97 -8.05 -23.69
C PRO A 713 3.23 -9.56 -23.79
N ALA A 714 3.23 -10.29 -22.67
CA ALA A 714 3.38 -11.75 -22.67
C ALA A 714 2.08 -12.47 -23.07
N GLN A 715 0.95 -11.82 -22.82
CA GLN A 715 -0.40 -12.34 -23.04
C GLN A 715 -1.28 -11.21 -23.57
N THR A 716 -1.17 -10.91 -24.86
CA THR A 716 -1.85 -9.75 -25.47
C THR A 716 -3.38 -9.79 -25.41
N ASN A 717 -3.97 -10.92 -25.06
CA ASN A 717 -5.39 -11.06 -24.74
C ASN A 717 -5.75 -10.70 -23.28
N VAL A 718 -4.80 -10.19 -22.50
CA VAL A 718 -4.99 -9.70 -21.13
C VAL A 718 -4.70 -8.20 -21.10
N ILE A 719 -5.69 -7.41 -20.67
CA ILE A 719 -5.64 -5.95 -20.68
C ILE A 719 -6.07 -5.43 -19.32
N TYR A 720 -5.34 -4.46 -18.78
CA TYR A 720 -5.69 -3.80 -17.53
C TYR A 720 -6.22 -2.40 -17.84
N CYS A 721 -7.45 -2.11 -17.46
CA CYS A 721 -8.10 -0.83 -17.70
C CYS A 721 -8.41 -0.14 -16.37
N SER A 722 -8.11 1.14 -16.28
CA SER A 722 -8.57 2.02 -15.21
C SER A 722 -9.94 2.59 -15.58
N VAL A 723 -10.97 2.15 -14.86
CA VAL A 723 -12.39 2.44 -15.13
C VAL A 723 -13.09 2.94 -13.87
N PRO A 724 -14.11 3.81 -13.99
CA PRO A 724 -14.79 4.33 -12.80
C PRO A 724 -15.75 3.29 -12.19
N VAL A 725 -15.55 2.99 -10.90
CA VAL A 725 -16.31 1.99 -10.13
C VAL A 725 -16.81 2.63 -8.84
N GLU A 726 -18.05 2.33 -8.44
CA GLU A 726 -18.57 2.70 -7.13
C GLU A 726 -17.99 1.79 -6.03
N GLY A 727 -17.52 2.37 -4.93
CA GLY A 727 -16.95 1.63 -3.81
C GLY A 727 -17.08 2.36 -2.47
N LYS A 728 -16.39 1.85 -1.45
CA LYS A 728 -16.43 2.34 -0.04
C LYS A 728 -16.21 3.84 0.10
N TYR A 729 -15.36 4.44 -0.73
CA TYR A 729 -15.02 5.87 -0.70
C TYR A 729 -15.65 6.67 -1.86
N GLY A 730 -16.79 6.19 -2.36
CA GLY A 730 -17.50 6.73 -3.52
C GLY A 730 -16.90 6.25 -4.84
N ARG A 731 -17.33 6.89 -5.93
CA ARG A 731 -16.85 6.58 -7.28
C ARG A 731 -15.37 6.90 -7.44
N LYS A 732 -14.55 5.88 -7.70
CA LYS A 732 -13.12 6.00 -7.98
C LYS A 732 -12.77 5.32 -9.29
N TYR A 733 -11.69 5.76 -9.92
CA TYR A 733 -11.07 4.97 -10.97
C TYR A 733 -10.36 3.77 -10.34
N GLU A 734 -10.76 2.56 -10.72
CA GLU A 734 -10.21 1.29 -10.26
C GLU A 734 -9.63 0.51 -11.45
N ILE A 735 -8.62 -0.30 -11.19
CA ILE A 735 -8.01 -1.15 -12.21
C ILE A 735 -8.76 -2.48 -12.26
N GLN A 736 -9.23 -2.82 -13.45
CA GLN A 736 -9.83 -4.10 -13.79
C GLN A 736 -9.02 -4.79 -14.88
N LYS A 737 -8.82 -6.09 -14.73
CA LYS A 737 -8.17 -6.98 -15.69
C LYS A 737 -9.24 -7.61 -16.58
N TYR A 738 -9.13 -7.39 -17.88
CA TYR A 738 -9.99 -7.91 -18.93
C TYR A 738 -9.26 -9.03 -19.66
N MET A 739 -9.95 -10.16 -19.82
CA MET A 739 -9.47 -11.30 -20.59
C MET A 739 -10.28 -11.42 -21.87
N LEU A 740 -9.59 -11.55 -23.01
CA LEU A 740 -10.19 -11.64 -24.33
C LEU A 740 -10.10 -13.06 -24.89
N ASN A 741 -11.08 -13.42 -25.71
CA ASN A 741 -10.99 -14.58 -26.61
C ASN A 741 -10.16 -14.26 -27.86
N ASP A 742 -9.95 -15.26 -28.73
CA ASP A 742 -9.22 -15.11 -29.99
C ASP A 742 -9.85 -14.09 -30.97
N GLY A 743 -11.14 -13.79 -30.80
CA GLY A 743 -11.85 -12.77 -31.59
C GLY A 743 -11.69 -11.35 -31.06
N GLY A 744 -11.06 -11.17 -29.89
CA GLY A 744 -10.90 -9.89 -29.20
C GLY A 744 -12.07 -9.51 -28.29
N ASP A 745 -13.06 -10.38 -28.09
CA ASP A 745 -14.20 -10.10 -27.21
C ASP A 745 -13.89 -10.41 -25.75
N VAL A 746 -14.40 -9.57 -24.84
CA VAL A 746 -14.24 -9.74 -23.39
C VAL A 746 -14.99 -10.99 -22.91
N VAL A 747 -14.26 -11.93 -22.33
CA VAL A 747 -14.83 -13.17 -21.75
C VAL A 747 -14.84 -13.17 -20.22
N ALA A 748 -13.97 -12.38 -19.59
CA ALA A 748 -13.92 -12.25 -18.13
C ALA A 748 -13.32 -10.92 -17.71
N VAL A 749 -13.75 -10.43 -16.54
CA VAL A 749 -13.27 -9.19 -15.91
C VAL A 749 -13.00 -9.46 -14.43
N GLU A 750 -11.80 -9.13 -13.97
CA GLU A 750 -11.35 -9.31 -12.58
C GLU A 750 -10.93 -7.96 -11.99
N ALA A 751 -11.42 -7.61 -10.80
CA ALA A 751 -10.98 -6.39 -10.13
C ALA A 751 -9.58 -6.57 -9.53
N VAL A 752 -8.62 -5.78 -10.01
CA VAL A 752 -7.26 -5.69 -9.46
C VAL A 752 -7.26 -4.79 -8.24
N THR A 753 -7.91 -3.62 -8.34
CA THR A 753 -8.15 -2.73 -7.22
C THR A 753 -9.64 -2.60 -6.92
N ARG A 754 -9.98 -2.31 -5.66
CA ARG A 754 -11.36 -2.08 -5.20
C ARG A 754 -11.38 -1.28 -3.91
N ASN A 755 -12.40 -0.45 -3.75
CA ASN A 755 -12.61 0.41 -2.58
C ASN A 755 -11.43 1.31 -2.24
N SER A 756 -10.75 1.78 -3.26
CA SER A 756 -9.59 2.63 -3.10
C SER A 756 -9.99 3.98 -2.53
N ARG A 757 -9.10 4.57 -1.73
CA ARG A 757 -9.30 5.91 -1.16
C ARG A 757 -9.17 6.98 -2.24
N TYR A 758 -8.30 6.74 -3.20
CA TYR A 758 -8.01 7.61 -4.35
C TYR A 758 -8.10 6.85 -5.67
N ASN A 759 -7.99 7.58 -6.78
CA ASN A 759 -8.03 7.01 -8.12
C ASN A 759 -6.76 6.19 -8.40
N ASN A 760 -6.92 5.00 -8.99
CA ASN A 760 -5.86 4.18 -9.57
C ASN A 760 -5.87 4.34 -11.09
N VAL A 761 -4.86 5.01 -11.63
CA VAL A 761 -4.83 5.45 -13.04
C VAL A 761 -3.47 5.16 -13.69
N ARG A 762 -3.45 5.17 -15.02
CA ARG A 762 -2.29 4.92 -15.89
C ARG A 762 -1.53 3.64 -15.50
N PRO A 763 -2.23 2.48 -15.48
CA PRO A 763 -1.58 1.20 -15.24
C PRO A 763 -0.53 0.92 -16.31
N TYR A 764 0.54 0.23 -15.93
CA TYR A 764 1.64 -0.16 -16.80
C TYR A 764 2.15 -1.54 -16.41
N ILE A 765 2.15 -2.46 -17.38
CA ILE A 765 2.83 -3.75 -17.21
C ILE A 765 4.33 -3.56 -17.43
N ILE A 766 5.11 -4.03 -16.47
CA ILE A 766 6.57 -3.98 -16.49
C ILE A 766 7.05 -5.04 -17.50
N PRO A 767 7.73 -4.66 -18.60
CA PRO A 767 8.27 -5.62 -19.56
C PRO A 767 9.24 -6.62 -18.89
N ASP A 768 9.29 -7.84 -19.44
CA ASP A 768 10.17 -8.94 -19.01
C ASP A 768 9.98 -9.40 -17.55
N SER A 769 8.84 -9.05 -16.93
CA SER A 769 8.56 -9.35 -15.51
C SER A 769 7.74 -10.62 -15.28
N GLU A 770 7.61 -11.49 -16.29
CA GLU A 770 6.59 -12.55 -16.32
C GLU A 770 6.72 -13.55 -15.17
N ASP A 771 7.95 -13.83 -14.79
CA ASP A 771 8.32 -14.79 -13.76
C ASP A 771 8.48 -14.12 -12.37
N THR A 772 8.07 -12.85 -12.25
CA THR A 772 8.23 -12.07 -11.03
C THR A 772 6.87 -11.70 -10.42
N PRO A 773 6.79 -11.50 -9.09
CA PRO A 773 5.58 -11.05 -8.42
C PRO A 773 5.32 -9.54 -8.53
N LEU A 774 6.19 -8.75 -9.16
CA LEU A 774 6.03 -7.32 -9.41
C LEU A 774 5.83 -7.09 -10.90
N ARG A 775 4.57 -7.16 -11.34
CA ARG A 775 4.22 -7.19 -12.77
C ARG A 775 3.50 -5.92 -13.22
N LEU A 776 2.68 -5.34 -12.34
CA LEU A 776 1.81 -4.21 -12.67
C LEU A 776 2.07 -3.04 -11.72
N THR A 777 2.25 -1.84 -12.28
CA THR A 777 2.40 -0.59 -11.52
C THR A 777 1.50 0.53 -12.06
N TRP A 778 1.07 1.45 -11.21
CA TRP A 778 0.12 2.52 -11.56
C TRP A 778 0.28 3.75 -10.67
N MET A 779 -0.31 4.86 -11.09
CA MET A 779 -0.45 6.07 -10.26
C MET A 779 -1.66 5.95 -9.35
N HIS A 780 -1.48 6.28 -8.08
CA HIS A 780 -2.53 6.26 -7.04
C HIS A 780 -2.62 7.64 -6.37
N GLY A 781 -3.75 8.34 -6.47
CA GLY A 781 -3.91 9.63 -5.78
C GLY A 781 -4.81 10.63 -6.48
N ASN A 782 -4.70 11.89 -6.05
CA ASN A 782 -5.36 13.02 -6.69
C ASN A 782 -4.43 13.68 -7.71
N TYR A 783 -5.00 14.08 -8.83
CA TYR A 783 -4.33 14.74 -9.93
C TYR A 783 -5.16 15.96 -10.33
N TYR A 784 -4.53 17.14 -10.35
CA TYR A 784 -5.19 18.39 -10.68
C TYR A 784 -4.73 18.93 -12.04
N ASP A 785 -3.43 18.87 -12.31
CA ASP A 785 -2.83 19.30 -13.58
C ASP A 785 -1.52 18.53 -13.82
N TRP A 786 -1.08 18.44 -15.08
CA TRP A 786 0.21 17.83 -15.44
C TRP A 786 1.41 18.65 -15.02
N ILE A 787 1.22 19.94 -14.70
CA ILE A 787 2.28 20.86 -14.30
C ILE A 787 1.92 21.60 -13.01
N VAL A 788 2.90 21.76 -12.14
CA VAL A 788 2.77 22.64 -10.96
C VAL A 788 2.91 24.10 -11.39
N SER A 789 1.92 24.93 -11.03
CA SER A 789 1.87 26.35 -11.43
C SER A 789 1.07 27.19 -10.44
N THR A 790 1.02 28.51 -10.64
CA THR A 790 0.22 29.44 -9.81
C THR A 790 -1.26 29.08 -9.75
N THR A 791 -1.83 28.53 -10.82
CA THR A 791 -3.25 28.17 -10.89
C THR A 791 -3.53 26.80 -10.29
N HIS A 792 -2.51 25.92 -10.30
CA HIS A 792 -2.60 24.54 -9.85
C HIS A 792 -1.36 24.18 -9.02
N PRO A 793 -1.23 24.75 -7.81
CA PRO A 793 -0.04 24.56 -6.98
C PRO A 793 0.11 23.11 -6.48
N LEU A 794 -0.97 22.33 -6.49
CA LEU A 794 -0.92 20.90 -6.18
C LEU A 794 -0.51 20.03 -7.37
N GLY A 795 -0.58 20.51 -8.61
CA GLY A 795 -0.24 19.75 -9.83
C GLY A 795 -0.72 18.29 -9.78
N TYR A 796 0.21 17.36 -9.62
CA TYR A 796 0.02 15.91 -9.59
C TYR A 796 0.47 15.28 -8.26
N CYS A 797 -0.21 15.55 -7.14
CA CYS A 797 0.08 14.95 -5.83
C CYS A 797 -0.29 13.44 -5.72
N THR A 798 0.20 12.61 -6.64
CA THR A 798 -0.01 11.16 -6.65
C THR A 798 1.16 10.40 -6.02
N ALA A 799 0.89 9.17 -5.63
CA ALA A 799 1.83 8.11 -5.30
C ALA A 799 1.98 7.14 -6.49
N ILE A 800 2.98 6.26 -6.43
CA ILE A 800 3.08 5.11 -7.34
C ILE A 800 2.81 3.83 -6.54
N HIS A 801 1.90 3.00 -7.01
CA HIS A 801 1.51 1.72 -6.41
C HIS A 801 1.81 0.55 -7.37
N SER A 802 1.77 -0.67 -6.85
CA SER A 802 1.90 -1.90 -7.65
C SER A 802 1.11 -3.08 -7.06
N ASP A 803 1.10 -4.19 -7.78
CA ASP A 803 0.54 -5.47 -7.34
C ASP A 803 1.43 -6.25 -6.34
N PHE A 804 2.63 -5.75 -6.07
CA PHE A 804 3.63 -6.46 -5.29
C PHE A 804 3.61 -6.16 -3.78
N ARG A 805 3.31 -7.19 -2.98
CA ARG A 805 3.27 -7.09 -1.50
C ARG A 805 4.65 -7.06 -0.83
N GLY A 806 5.69 -7.47 -1.54
CA GLY A 806 6.99 -7.78 -0.95
C GLY A 806 7.91 -6.58 -0.73
N PHE A 807 7.39 -5.35 -0.85
CA PHE A 807 8.14 -4.17 -0.43
C PHE A 807 8.34 -4.22 1.09
N PRO A 808 9.56 -3.94 1.59
CA PRO A 808 9.79 -3.87 3.02
C PRO A 808 8.90 -2.78 3.61
N VAL A 809 8.24 -3.08 4.74
CA VAL A 809 7.55 -2.06 5.53
C VAL A 809 8.57 -0.98 5.85
N LYS A 810 8.27 0.28 5.51
CA LYS A 810 9.06 1.43 5.95
C LYS A 810 8.92 1.53 7.48
N THR A 811 9.61 0.69 8.22
CA THR A 811 9.71 0.82 9.66
C THR A 811 10.62 2.01 9.91
N GLU A 812 10.15 3.00 10.66
CA GLU A 812 10.99 4.09 11.17
C GLU A 812 12.08 3.59 12.15
N THR A 813 12.18 2.27 12.35
CA THR A 813 13.07 1.61 13.28
C THR A 813 14.54 1.94 13.01
N GLU A 814 15.12 2.55 14.03
CA GLU A 814 16.54 2.55 14.36
C GLU A 814 17.45 3.36 13.43
N ASN A 815 17.15 4.65 13.25
CA ASN A 815 18.25 5.59 13.13
C ASN A 815 18.31 6.38 14.43
N ILE A 816 19.44 6.29 15.14
CA ILE A 816 19.77 7.27 16.17
C ILE A 816 19.81 8.61 15.43
N GLU A 817 18.74 9.39 15.54
CA GLU A 817 18.73 10.74 15.03
C GLU A 817 19.62 11.57 15.95
N MET A 818 20.81 11.86 15.45
CA MET A 818 21.80 12.63 16.20
C MET A 818 21.54 14.11 15.95
N THR A 819 21.70 14.92 17.00
CA THR A 819 21.86 16.36 16.79
C THR A 819 23.17 16.63 16.04
N VAL A 820 23.25 17.77 15.36
CA VAL A 820 24.48 18.20 14.69
C VAL A 820 25.66 18.23 15.67
N GLU A 821 25.40 18.62 16.92
CA GLU A 821 26.37 18.61 18.02
C GLU A 821 26.87 17.21 18.35
N GLN A 822 25.96 16.24 18.53
CA GLN A 822 26.33 14.84 18.79
C GLN A 822 27.12 14.25 17.62
N ALA A 823 26.74 14.59 16.38
CA ALA A 823 27.44 14.11 15.20
C ALA A 823 28.87 14.67 15.08
N LYS A 824 29.16 15.87 15.60
CA LYS A 824 30.54 16.43 15.58
C LYS A 824 31.53 15.61 16.41
N ASP A 825 31.06 14.93 17.45
CA ASP A 825 31.91 14.08 18.29
C ASP A 825 32.24 12.73 17.62
N PHE A 826 31.49 12.35 16.57
CA PHE A 826 31.77 11.18 15.79
C PHE A 826 33.05 11.37 14.95
N LYS A 827 33.98 10.42 15.10
CA LYS A 827 35.22 10.39 14.34
C LYS A 827 35.16 9.23 13.35
N PHE A 828 35.01 9.56 12.07
CA PHE A 828 35.01 8.56 11.01
C PHE A 828 36.30 7.70 11.02
N ASP A 829 36.11 6.39 11.13
CA ASP A 829 37.12 5.35 10.89
C ASP A 829 36.73 4.57 9.63
N PHE A 830 37.69 4.34 8.73
CA PHE A 830 37.45 3.59 7.49
C PHE A 830 37.25 2.09 7.73
N LYS A 831 37.60 1.60 8.92
CA LYS A 831 37.48 0.17 9.27
C LYS A 831 36.12 -0.22 9.85
N GLU A 832 35.30 0.75 10.23
CA GLU A 832 34.04 0.51 10.92
C GLU A 832 32.87 0.97 10.05
N ASP A 833 31.89 0.09 9.88
CA ASP A 833 30.61 0.44 9.27
C ASP A 833 29.88 1.45 10.16
N PHE A 834 29.18 2.42 9.57
CA PHE A 834 28.36 3.36 10.35
C PHE A 834 27.12 3.80 9.58
N VAL A 835 26.09 4.18 10.35
CA VAL A 835 24.91 4.88 9.85
C VAL A 835 24.65 6.09 10.74
N ILE A 836 24.65 7.28 10.15
CA ILE A 836 24.36 8.54 10.85
C ILE A 836 23.18 9.21 10.14
N SER A 837 22.18 9.63 10.91
CA SER A 837 21.09 10.47 10.44
C SER A 837 21.06 11.76 11.24
N VAL A 838 21.05 12.90 10.55
CA VAL A 838 21.07 14.24 11.14
C VAL A 838 20.13 15.16 10.37
N THR A 839 19.36 15.96 11.10
CA THR A 839 18.61 17.07 10.53
C THR A 839 19.50 18.32 10.45
N LEU A 840 19.74 18.80 9.23
CA LEU A 840 20.57 19.95 8.93
C LEU A 840 19.72 21.18 8.63
N LYS A 841 20.18 22.35 9.10
CA LYS A 841 19.57 23.67 8.82
C LYS A 841 20.58 24.56 8.09
N PRO A 842 20.67 24.47 6.74
CA PRO A 842 21.57 25.33 5.98
C PRO A 842 21.20 26.81 6.14
N ASP A 843 22.20 27.69 6.20
CA ASP A 843 21.98 29.14 6.11
C ASP A 843 21.35 29.46 4.74
N THR A 844 20.09 29.87 4.69
CA THR A 844 19.37 30.11 3.44
C THR A 844 19.86 31.36 2.70
N VAL A 845 20.55 32.28 3.38
CA VAL A 845 21.14 33.48 2.78
C VAL A 845 22.47 33.12 2.11
N LYS A 846 23.42 32.57 2.86
CA LYS A 846 24.76 32.21 2.34
C LYS A 846 24.76 30.94 1.49
N TYR A 847 23.95 29.95 1.90
CA TYR A 847 23.70 28.65 1.26
C TYR A 847 24.94 27.98 0.66
N ARG A 848 25.98 27.84 1.50
CA ARG A 848 27.29 27.30 1.12
C ARG A 848 28.08 26.84 2.32
N GLY A 849 29.16 26.08 2.08
CA GLY A 849 30.16 25.74 3.09
C GLY A 849 29.93 24.37 3.73
N CYS A 850 30.61 24.11 4.85
CA CYS A 850 30.48 22.84 5.57
C CYS A 850 29.12 22.76 6.27
N LEU A 851 28.35 21.73 5.99
CA LEU A 851 27.07 21.46 6.66
C LEU A 851 27.22 20.42 7.78
N LEU A 852 28.12 19.44 7.61
CA LEU A 852 28.43 18.42 8.61
C LEU A 852 29.90 18.00 8.52
N GLN A 853 30.59 17.89 9.66
CA GLN A 853 31.99 17.48 9.73
C GLN A 853 32.15 16.32 10.73
N LEU A 854 32.68 15.19 10.25
CA LEU A 854 32.86 13.93 10.97
C LEU A 854 34.35 13.53 10.94
N GLY A 855 35.19 14.21 11.74
CA GLY A 855 36.64 14.04 11.66
C GLY A 855 37.20 14.54 10.33
N LYS A 856 37.74 13.64 9.49
CA LYS A 856 38.29 13.97 8.15
C LYS A 856 37.25 13.90 7.02
N LEU A 857 36.08 13.32 7.28
CA LEU A 857 34.97 13.25 6.35
C LEU A 857 34.07 14.46 6.59
N GLY A 858 33.71 15.20 5.54
CA GLY A 858 32.75 16.28 5.69
C GLY A 858 31.81 16.39 4.50
N TYR A 859 30.61 16.88 4.78
CA TYR A 859 29.55 17.14 3.82
C TYR A 859 29.38 18.65 3.66
N TYR A 860 29.63 19.13 2.45
CA TYR A 860 29.72 20.53 2.09
C TYR A 860 28.67 20.89 1.04
N LEU A 861 28.42 22.18 0.87
CA LEU A 861 27.58 22.74 -0.17
C LEU A 861 28.39 23.74 -1.01
N ASN A 862 28.46 23.50 -2.31
CA ASN A 862 29.13 24.38 -3.25
C ASN A 862 28.32 25.67 -3.48
N ALA A 863 28.95 26.82 -3.29
CA ALA A 863 28.28 28.13 -3.38
C ALA A 863 27.77 28.49 -4.79
N ASN A 864 28.42 27.98 -5.84
CA ASN A 864 28.14 28.37 -7.21
C ASN A 864 27.14 27.41 -7.87
N THR A 865 27.22 26.12 -7.54
CA THR A 865 26.40 25.09 -8.18
C THR A 865 25.24 24.61 -7.31
N MET A 866 25.21 24.96 -6.02
CA MET A 866 24.28 24.41 -5.02
C MET A 866 24.35 22.87 -4.89
N LYS A 867 25.40 22.25 -5.43
CA LYS A 867 25.59 20.80 -5.36
C LYS A 867 26.27 20.43 -4.04
N PRO A 868 25.77 19.40 -3.34
CA PRO A 868 26.50 18.80 -2.24
C PRO A 868 27.87 18.27 -2.65
N GLU A 869 28.80 18.27 -1.71
CA GLU A 869 30.14 17.75 -1.87
C GLU A 869 30.54 16.94 -0.64
N VAL A 870 30.83 15.66 -0.82
CA VAL A 870 31.55 14.89 0.18
C VAL A 870 33.04 15.14 0.01
N ARG A 871 33.71 15.55 1.08
CA ARG A 871 35.15 15.80 1.11
C ARG A 871 35.83 14.85 2.06
N TYR A 872 36.81 14.10 1.56
CA TYR A 872 37.61 13.16 2.36
C TYR A 872 39.05 13.12 1.84
N GLN A 873 40.04 13.29 2.72
CA GLN A 873 41.47 13.17 2.40
C GLN A 873 41.91 13.89 1.10
N ARG A 874 41.53 15.16 0.94
CA ARG A 874 41.79 16.02 -0.25
C ARG A 874 41.03 15.66 -1.53
N LYS A 875 40.25 14.57 -1.55
CA LYS A 875 39.29 14.30 -2.62
C LYS A 875 37.98 15.01 -2.36
N VAL A 876 37.34 15.47 -3.44
CA VAL A 876 36.02 16.09 -3.44
C VAL A 876 35.14 15.26 -4.37
N TYR A 877 34.02 14.79 -3.83
CA TYR A 877 33.01 14.01 -4.54
C TYR A 877 31.75 14.86 -4.65
N THR A 878 31.56 15.49 -5.80
CA THR A 878 30.43 16.40 -6.05
C THR A 878 29.20 15.61 -6.47
N SER A 879 28.05 15.90 -5.86
CA SER A 879 26.77 15.33 -6.26
C SER A 879 26.38 15.79 -7.66
N THR A 880 25.65 14.96 -8.40
CA THR A 880 25.03 15.37 -9.66
C THR A 880 23.81 16.26 -9.42
N ASN A 881 23.21 16.18 -8.23
CA ASN A 881 22.00 16.89 -7.84
C ASN A 881 22.29 18.19 -7.09
N MET A 882 21.37 19.13 -7.19
CA MET A 882 21.37 20.36 -6.40
C MET A 882 20.61 20.12 -5.09
N LEU A 883 21.06 20.76 -4.01
CA LEU A 883 20.38 20.78 -2.72
C LEU A 883 19.27 21.85 -2.76
N GLY A 884 18.08 21.49 -3.23
CA GLY A 884 16.91 22.38 -3.27
C GLY A 884 15.68 21.71 -3.88
N THR A 885 14.62 22.49 -4.10
CA THR A 885 13.38 22.07 -4.78
C THR A 885 13.08 22.98 -5.97
N ALA A 886 12.19 22.53 -6.84
CA ALA A 886 11.61 23.33 -7.92
C ALA A 886 10.35 24.11 -7.47
N ASP A 887 10.14 24.33 -6.17
CA ASP A 887 8.89 24.93 -5.67
C ASP A 887 8.64 26.37 -6.13
N THR A 888 9.67 27.06 -6.60
CA THR A 888 9.52 28.38 -7.24
C THR A 888 8.61 28.32 -8.48
N TRP A 889 8.49 27.16 -9.13
CA TRP A 889 7.56 26.96 -10.25
C TRP A 889 6.09 27.12 -9.85
N ALA A 890 5.72 26.79 -8.60
CA ALA A 890 4.37 26.93 -8.09
C ALA A 890 3.88 28.39 -8.04
N ILE A 891 4.79 29.36 -8.11
CA ILE A 891 4.46 30.80 -8.09
C ILE A 891 4.85 31.52 -9.39
N MET A 892 5.29 30.78 -10.40
CA MET A 892 5.68 31.32 -11.69
C MET A 892 4.61 31.06 -12.76
N PRO A 893 4.55 31.89 -13.82
CA PRO A 893 3.65 31.64 -14.93
C PRO A 893 3.92 30.28 -15.59
N ARG A 894 2.84 29.57 -15.93
CA ARG A 894 2.86 28.33 -16.72
C ARG A 894 3.57 28.56 -18.06
N GLY A 895 4.42 27.62 -18.49
CA GLY A 895 4.94 27.62 -19.86
C GLY A 895 6.10 26.65 -20.10
N THR A 896 6.31 26.35 -21.39
CA THR A 896 7.43 25.57 -21.94
C THR A 896 8.32 26.47 -22.80
N ASN A 897 8.75 27.60 -22.22
CA ASN A 897 9.45 28.69 -22.92
C ASN A 897 10.99 28.64 -22.83
N GLY A 898 11.56 27.51 -22.39
CA GLY A 898 13.00 27.33 -22.23
C GLY A 898 13.56 27.86 -20.91
N LYS A 899 12.72 28.46 -20.05
CA LYS A 899 13.20 29.19 -18.87
C LYS A 899 13.41 28.28 -17.68
N TRP A 900 14.61 28.37 -17.10
CA TRP A 900 14.91 27.84 -15.78
C TRP A 900 14.62 28.88 -14.70
N TYR A 901 13.98 28.43 -13.61
CA TYR A 901 13.83 29.24 -12.41
C TYR A 901 14.89 28.89 -11.38
N VAL A 902 15.26 29.86 -10.57
CA VAL A 902 16.21 29.65 -9.47
C VAL A 902 15.60 28.62 -8.50
N PRO A 903 16.31 27.53 -8.16
CA PRO A 903 15.80 26.55 -7.22
C PRO A 903 15.48 27.16 -5.86
N GLN A 904 14.43 26.67 -5.22
CA GLN A 904 14.11 27.02 -3.84
C GLN A 904 15.06 26.27 -2.91
N LYS A 905 15.70 27.04 -2.01
CA LYS A 905 16.66 26.52 -1.04
C LYS A 905 15.93 25.79 0.09
N TYR A 906 16.49 24.68 0.56
CA TYR A 906 16.00 24.01 1.78
C TYR A 906 16.33 24.86 3.01
N SER A 907 15.33 25.13 3.85
CA SER A 907 15.55 25.68 5.19
C SER A 907 15.94 24.60 6.20
N GLU A 908 15.54 23.37 5.92
CA GLU A 908 15.84 22.17 6.71
C GLU A 908 15.87 20.96 5.77
N LEU A 909 16.75 19.99 6.05
CA LEU A 909 16.79 18.71 5.36
C LEU A 909 17.29 17.59 6.27
N ARG A 910 16.83 16.37 6.04
CA ARG A 910 17.36 15.16 6.68
C ARG A 910 18.49 14.61 5.83
N LEU A 911 19.70 14.58 6.37
CA LEU A 911 20.85 13.91 5.77
C LEU A 911 21.08 12.58 6.48
N LYS A 912 21.12 11.48 5.72
CA LYS A 912 21.64 10.20 6.21
C LYS A 912 22.93 9.84 5.47
N LEU A 913 23.94 9.45 6.22
CA LEU A 913 25.22 8.93 5.74
C LEU A 913 25.31 7.46 6.15
N GLU A 914 25.50 6.56 5.19
CA GLU A 914 25.65 5.13 5.42
C GLU A 914 26.98 4.70 4.81
N TYR A 915 27.94 4.31 5.64
CA TYR A 915 29.21 3.77 5.20
C TYR A 915 29.27 2.29 5.50
N LYS A 916 29.49 1.49 4.46
CA LYS A 916 29.59 0.04 4.57
C LYS A 916 30.58 -0.51 3.56
N ASN A 917 31.50 -1.35 4.01
CA ASN A 917 32.46 -2.04 3.13
C ASN A 917 33.19 -1.12 2.14
N GLY A 918 33.66 0.05 2.59
CA GLY A 918 34.37 0.99 1.71
C GLY A 918 33.47 1.93 0.88
N ILE A 919 32.15 1.74 0.91
CA ILE A 919 31.18 2.53 0.15
C ILE A 919 30.43 3.47 1.09
N LEU A 920 30.47 4.77 0.81
CA LEU A 920 29.66 5.79 1.47
C LEU A 920 28.47 6.16 0.58
N CYS A 921 27.27 5.96 1.10
CA CYS A 921 26.02 6.44 0.52
C CYS A 921 25.52 7.69 1.26
N THR A 922 25.12 8.72 0.52
CA THR A 922 24.45 9.90 1.07
C THR A 922 22.98 9.88 0.67
N TYR A 923 22.10 10.13 1.62
CA TYR A 923 20.67 10.21 1.42
C TYR A 923 20.18 11.60 1.82
N VAL A 924 19.47 12.28 0.92
CA VAL A 924 18.85 13.59 1.17
C VAL A 924 17.33 13.39 1.21
N ASN A 925 16.73 13.70 2.36
CA ASN A 925 15.29 13.52 2.61
C ASN A 925 14.79 12.10 2.26
N GLY A 926 15.62 11.09 2.57
CA GLY A 926 15.32 9.68 2.33
C GLY A 926 15.69 9.15 0.94
N LEU A 927 16.04 10.02 -0.01
CA LEU A 927 16.43 9.63 -1.38
C LEU A 927 17.94 9.44 -1.48
N LEU A 928 18.39 8.36 -2.11
CA LEU A 928 19.82 8.15 -2.38
C LEU A 928 20.33 9.18 -3.37
N ASP A 929 21.29 10.01 -2.95
CA ASP A 929 21.89 11.08 -3.75
C ASP A 929 23.26 10.69 -4.32
N GLN A 930 24.16 10.16 -3.49
CA GLN A 930 25.50 9.77 -3.92
C GLN A 930 25.88 8.38 -3.38
N THR A 931 26.61 7.63 -4.20
CA THR A 931 27.32 6.41 -3.82
C THR A 931 28.80 6.59 -4.15
N ILE A 932 29.65 6.54 -3.13
CA ILE A 932 31.05 6.96 -3.20
C ILE A 932 31.93 5.85 -2.66
N GLU A 933 32.87 5.38 -3.47
CA GLU A 933 33.94 4.52 -2.99
C GLU A 933 35.02 5.35 -2.28
N LEU A 934 35.22 5.08 -0.99
CA LEU A 934 36.26 5.67 -0.17
C LEU A 934 37.41 4.67 -0.01
N LEU A 935 38.47 4.89 -0.78
CA LEU A 935 39.68 4.07 -0.69
C LEU A 935 40.54 4.46 0.53
N PRO A 936 41.15 3.49 1.24
CA PRO A 936 42.15 3.79 2.26
C PRO A 936 43.39 4.44 1.64
N PHE A 937 44.04 5.31 2.41
CA PHE A 937 45.26 5.98 1.97
C PHE A 937 46.41 4.95 1.83
N VAL A 938 46.80 4.64 0.60
CA VAL A 938 48.08 3.96 0.34
C VAL A 938 49.16 5.04 0.36
N ARG A 939 50.09 4.93 1.31
CA ARG A 939 51.20 5.88 1.49
C ARG A 939 52.18 5.86 0.33
#